data_AF-A0A2N0XEZ7-F1
#
_entry.id   AF-A0A2N0XEZ7-F1
#
_cell.length_a   1.000
_cell.length_b   1.000
_cell.length_c   1.000
_cell.angle_alpha   90.00
_cell.angle_beta   90.00
_cell.angle_gamma   90.00
#
_symmetry.space_group_name_H-M   'P 1'
#
loop_
_entity.id
_entity.type
_entity.pdbx_description
1 polymer ?
#
loop_
_entity_poly.entity_id
_entity_poly.type
_entity_poly.pdbx_seq_one_letter_code
_entity_poly.pdbx_strand_id
1 'polypeptide(L)'
;MKKIIMLSGVLFSGLAFSQIGVNTPNPQGTFHVDGAKDNASTGVPTIAQQANDFVVLNNGNVGVGTVAPTNKLDIRSTTNGALKIVDGTQGANKILTSDENGVATWKDFPAPVAPADTNIYNSNGTLTGDRIVTQATRRLAFEGNSTNAFAINRTGANPAPVLSVDTQNVRIGIGTNNPTNLLDIRSTTNGALKIVDGTQGNARVLTSDAAGVATWKDLPASVDTSIYNTNGTLTGARTVAQGTNSLAFTSTATTGTNHFSVDGSTFSVDAVNNRVGLGTTAPTNVLDIRSTTNGALKIADGTQGNARVLTSDANGVATWKDLPASVDTSIYNTNGTLTGARTVAQGTNSLAFTSTATTGTNHFSVDGSTFSVDAVTNRVGIGTTTPKNMLDLGSGNGKKLALWNSAAGDDFYGLGNAANVLQLFAGATEAGNPLMTLNKNGRVGIGTTAPTNVLDVRSTTNGAVKIVDGTQGANKILTSDANGVATWQRAASNVTVGTLGSGYDVPFTKFSDFRYTGSTITLPPGKWMVTISLLVYPGGNLTVDDWIFVRSTFSDANLTTIGQTGVQSNDVVRPTLMSFQLAGPYKGGQNKYNVATGSVQINNTSGADKTYRYVVGATEVSGTVTGAKISQVGGSWSENAIYAIAVN
;
A
#
# COMPACT_ATOMS: atom_id res chain seq x y z
N MET A 1 -6.35 -77.65 89.78
CA MET A 1 -5.65 -76.36 89.49
C MET A 1 -4.30 -76.67 88.89
N LYS A 2 -3.80 -75.83 87.97
CA LYS A 2 -2.39 -75.59 87.54
C LYS A 2 -1.47 -76.83 87.37
N LYS A 3 -0.88 -77.00 86.18
CA LYS A 3 0.52 -76.59 85.89
C LYS A 3 1.50 -76.96 87.00
N ILE A 4 2.62 -77.57 86.60
CA ILE A 4 3.92 -77.44 87.26
C ILE A 4 3.90 -78.06 88.68
N ILE A 5 4.65 -79.12 88.95
CA ILE A 5 5.98 -79.40 88.41
C ILE A 5 5.82 -80.67 87.54
N MET A 6 6.08 -80.64 86.22
CA MET A 6 7.40 -80.42 85.60
C MET A 6 8.27 -81.66 86.05
N LEU A 7 9.18 -82.24 85.29
CA LEU A 7 10.44 -81.59 85.03
C LEU A 7 10.84 -80.82 86.33
N SER A 8 11.64 -81.40 87.20
CA SER A 8 13.06 -81.19 87.07
C SER A 8 13.68 -82.02 88.19
N GLY A 9 13.59 -83.35 88.13
CA GLY A 9 13.02 -84.21 87.09
C GLY A 9 13.88 -85.46 86.84
N VAL A 10 15.05 -85.45 86.19
CA VAL A 10 16.12 -84.43 86.29
C VAL A 10 16.66 -84.29 87.75
N LEU A 11 17.92 -83.96 87.98
CA LEU A 11 19.00 -83.94 87.01
C LEU A 11 19.68 -85.31 86.96
N PHE A 12 19.80 -85.81 85.73
CA PHE A 12 21.06 -86.29 85.17
C PHE A 12 21.88 -87.23 86.07
N SER A 13 21.87 -88.52 85.74
CA SER A 13 23.06 -89.19 85.21
C SER A 13 22.73 -90.64 84.84
N GLY A 14 23.40 -91.27 83.89
CA GLY A 14 24.49 -90.73 83.07
C GLY A 14 24.79 -91.63 81.88
N LEU A 15 23.92 -91.59 80.87
CA LEU A 15 24.21 -91.80 79.43
C LEU A 15 25.41 -92.71 79.08
N ALA A 16 25.33 -93.99 79.44
CA ALA A 16 26.18 -95.04 78.88
C ALA A 16 25.43 -96.38 78.87
N PHE A 17 25.02 -96.84 77.69
CA PHE A 17 24.52 -98.20 77.50
C PHE A 17 25.60 -99.04 76.80
N SER A 18 25.99 -100.13 77.46
CA SER A 18 26.96 -101.10 76.96
C SER A 18 26.36 -101.92 75.80
N GLN A 19 27.10 -102.02 74.70
CA GLN A 19 26.80 -102.85 73.53
C GLN A 19 28.07 -103.61 73.14
N ILE A 20 27.96 -104.89 72.76
CA ILE A 20 29.12 -105.72 72.43
C ILE A 20 29.17 -105.98 70.92
N GLY A 21 30.21 -105.44 70.28
CA GLY A 21 30.58 -105.77 68.90
C GLY A 21 31.84 -106.61 68.88
N VAL A 22 31.80 -107.73 68.15
CA VAL A 22 32.96 -108.50 67.76
C VAL A 22 33.22 -108.18 66.29
N ASN A 23 34.46 -107.76 65.97
CA ASN A 23 34.90 -107.25 64.66
C ASN A 23 34.22 -105.97 64.14
N THR A 24 32.97 -105.72 64.51
CA THR A 24 32.27 -104.44 64.26
C THR A 24 32.44 -103.47 65.43
N PRO A 25 32.97 -102.25 65.22
CA PRO A 25 32.97 -101.19 66.24
C PRO A 25 31.59 -100.49 66.36
N ASN A 26 30.57 -101.03 65.70
CA ASN A 26 29.24 -100.44 65.54
C ASN A 26 28.16 -101.55 65.68
N PRO A 27 27.91 -102.03 66.90
CA PRO A 27 26.99 -103.14 67.15
C PRO A 27 25.55 -102.73 66.83
N GLN A 28 24.84 -103.51 66.01
CA GLN A 28 23.43 -103.24 65.68
C GLN A 28 22.45 -103.96 66.62
N GLY A 29 22.97 -104.76 67.54
CA GLY A 29 22.22 -105.52 68.55
C GLY A 29 23.00 -105.59 69.86
N THR A 30 22.46 -106.31 70.84
CA THR A 30 23.12 -106.52 72.14
C THR A 30 24.41 -107.32 71.99
N PHE A 31 24.41 -108.27 71.04
CA PHE A 31 25.59 -108.98 70.58
C PHE A 31 25.58 -108.98 69.05
N HIS A 32 26.66 -108.48 68.45
CA HIS A 32 26.86 -108.42 67.01
C HIS A 32 28.22 -109.02 66.66
N VAL A 33 28.22 -110.10 65.89
CA VAL A 33 29.44 -110.70 65.32
C VAL A 33 29.49 -110.39 63.83
N ASP A 34 30.55 -109.70 63.44
CA ASP A 34 30.94 -109.50 62.06
C ASP A 34 32.00 -110.55 61.68
N GLY A 35 31.65 -111.44 60.74
CA GLY A 35 32.52 -112.53 60.31
C GLY A 35 33.66 -112.07 59.41
N ALA A 36 33.43 -111.06 58.56
CA ALA A 36 34.37 -110.56 57.56
C ALA A 36 35.21 -109.37 58.06
N LYS A 37 34.80 -108.73 59.16
CA LYS A 37 35.32 -107.46 59.67
C LYS A 37 35.21 -106.32 58.66
N ASP A 38 34.12 -106.32 57.89
CA ASP A 38 33.85 -105.32 56.87
C ASP A 38 32.76 -104.31 57.27
N ASN A 39 32.11 -104.46 58.42
CA ASN A 39 31.08 -103.54 58.90
C ASN A 39 31.57 -102.11 59.12
N ALA A 40 30.80 -101.15 58.60
CA ALA A 40 31.10 -99.73 58.68
C ALA A 40 31.11 -99.20 60.14
N SER A 41 32.00 -98.26 60.42
CA SER A 41 32.24 -97.74 61.78
C SER A 41 31.07 -96.98 62.40
N THR A 42 30.10 -96.55 61.60
CA THR A 42 28.82 -95.95 62.00
C THR A 42 27.76 -96.26 60.95
N GLY A 43 26.48 -96.30 61.36
CA GLY A 43 25.35 -96.62 60.46
C GLY A 43 25.15 -98.12 60.23
N VAL A 44 23.96 -98.53 59.78
CA VAL A 44 23.65 -99.97 59.61
C VAL A 44 24.53 -100.56 58.49
N PRO A 45 25.16 -101.75 58.69
CA PRO A 45 25.86 -102.46 57.63
C PRO A 45 25.04 -102.68 56.36
N THR A 46 25.73 -102.69 55.23
CA THR A 46 25.14 -103.04 53.93
C THR A 46 24.78 -104.53 53.88
N ILE A 47 23.84 -104.90 53.01
CA ILE A 47 23.31 -106.28 52.93
C ILE A 47 24.43 -107.31 52.63
N ALA A 48 25.47 -106.93 51.88
CA ALA A 48 26.60 -107.81 51.59
C ALA A 48 27.45 -108.11 52.84
N GLN A 49 27.63 -107.12 53.70
CA GLN A 49 28.33 -107.26 54.99
C GLN A 49 27.44 -108.09 55.95
N GLN A 50 26.16 -107.72 56.07
CA GLN A 50 25.16 -108.47 56.86
C GLN A 50 25.05 -109.95 56.50
N ALA A 51 25.35 -110.35 55.26
CA ALA A 51 25.22 -111.73 54.81
C ALA A 51 26.13 -112.71 55.58
N ASN A 52 27.22 -112.22 56.19
CA ASN A 52 28.09 -113.01 57.06
C ASN A 52 27.89 -112.73 58.57
N ASP A 53 27.03 -111.77 58.92
CA ASP A 53 26.77 -111.35 60.29
C ASP A 53 25.87 -112.33 61.06
N PHE A 54 26.13 -112.41 62.37
CA PHE A 54 25.21 -113.00 63.35
C PHE A 54 24.82 -111.93 64.38
N VAL A 55 23.51 -111.76 64.59
CA VAL A 55 22.96 -110.78 65.53
C VAL A 55 21.98 -111.40 66.50
N VAL A 56 22.09 -110.99 67.76
CA VAL A 56 21.06 -111.18 68.78
C VAL A 56 20.54 -109.80 69.23
N LEU A 57 19.25 -109.60 69.04
CA LEU A 57 18.54 -108.42 69.52
C LEU A 57 18.07 -108.60 70.97
N ASN A 58 17.87 -107.50 71.69
CA ASN A 58 17.41 -107.48 73.08
C ASN A 58 15.99 -108.09 73.30
N ASN A 59 15.22 -108.28 72.22
CA ASN A 59 13.92 -108.94 72.22
C ASN A 59 14.03 -110.48 72.05
N GLY A 60 15.25 -111.03 71.97
CA GLY A 60 15.52 -112.45 71.77
C GLY A 60 15.30 -112.96 70.35
N ASN A 61 15.20 -112.07 69.36
CA ASN A 61 15.22 -112.47 67.95
C ASN A 61 16.67 -112.73 67.50
N VAL A 62 16.86 -113.82 66.76
CA VAL A 62 18.16 -114.24 66.21
C VAL A 62 18.18 -114.03 64.70
N GLY A 63 19.18 -113.30 64.22
CA GLY A 63 19.42 -113.03 62.81
C GLY A 63 20.65 -113.78 62.31
N VAL A 64 20.49 -114.50 61.20
CA VAL A 64 21.58 -115.13 60.45
C VAL A 64 21.53 -114.58 59.03
N GLY A 65 22.59 -113.87 58.60
CA GLY A 65 22.57 -113.12 57.35
C GLY A 65 21.78 -111.81 57.43
N THR A 66 21.45 -111.34 58.64
CA THR A 66 20.81 -110.04 58.87
C THR A 66 21.00 -109.52 60.29
N VAL A 67 21.14 -108.19 60.41
CA VAL A 67 21.23 -107.48 61.69
C VAL A 67 19.89 -106.94 62.19
N ALA A 68 18.79 -107.20 61.46
CA ALA A 68 17.43 -106.79 61.84
C ALA A 68 16.43 -107.97 61.69
N PRO A 69 16.58 -109.04 62.50
CA PRO A 69 15.65 -110.17 62.51
C PRO A 69 14.26 -109.76 63.03
N THR A 70 13.24 -109.84 62.17
CA THR A 70 11.86 -109.45 62.53
C THR A 70 11.11 -110.58 63.24
N ASN A 71 11.42 -111.82 62.90
CA ASN A 71 10.88 -113.03 63.54
C ASN A 71 11.87 -113.60 64.58
N LYS A 72 11.40 -114.54 65.40
CA LYS A 72 12.24 -115.19 66.44
C LYS A 72 13.49 -115.86 65.87
N LEU A 73 13.36 -116.41 64.67
CA LEU A 73 14.46 -116.85 63.83
C LEU A 73 14.24 -116.26 62.42
N ASP A 74 15.15 -115.42 61.95
CA ASP A 74 15.17 -114.85 60.60
C ASP A 74 16.47 -115.30 59.93
N ILE A 75 16.34 -116.20 58.94
CA ILE A 75 17.46 -116.74 58.17
C ILE A 75 17.38 -116.16 56.77
N ARG A 76 18.38 -115.37 56.40
CA ARG A 76 18.49 -114.80 55.05
C ARG A 76 19.63 -115.47 54.31
N SER A 77 19.27 -116.27 53.31
CA SER A 77 20.21 -116.90 52.39
C SER A 77 20.23 -116.14 51.07
N THR A 78 21.40 -116.03 50.45
CA THR A 78 21.57 -115.55 49.07
C THR A 78 21.31 -116.64 48.03
N THR A 79 21.02 -117.87 48.47
CA THR A 79 20.68 -119.03 47.63
C THR A 79 19.35 -119.68 48.06
N ASN A 80 18.61 -120.24 47.09
CA ASN A 80 17.32 -120.89 47.35
C ASN A 80 17.46 -122.15 48.20
N GLY A 81 16.52 -122.37 49.13
CA GLY A 81 16.50 -123.54 50.02
C GLY A 81 16.90 -123.28 51.47
N ALA A 82 16.67 -122.07 52.00
CA ALA A 82 17.10 -121.63 53.34
C ALA A 82 16.55 -122.46 54.53
N LEU A 83 15.50 -123.26 54.33
CA LEU A 83 14.91 -124.11 55.36
C LEU A 83 14.48 -125.47 54.77
N LYS A 84 14.72 -126.56 55.53
CA LYS A 84 14.36 -127.93 55.18
C LYS A 84 13.74 -128.63 56.39
N ILE A 85 12.58 -129.27 56.22
CA ILE A 85 11.86 -130.03 57.25
C ILE A 85 11.47 -131.39 56.66
N VAL A 86 11.57 -132.46 57.47
CA VAL A 86 11.32 -133.85 57.08
C VAL A 86 10.60 -134.54 58.25
N ASP A 87 9.41 -135.11 58.01
CA ASP A 87 8.54 -135.69 59.06
C ASP A 87 8.05 -137.12 58.76
N GLY A 88 8.29 -137.64 57.55
CA GLY A 88 7.85 -138.97 57.09
C GLY A 88 6.63 -138.95 56.17
N THR A 89 5.91 -137.84 56.07
CA THR A 89 4.74 -137.65 55.20
C THR A 89 5.02 -136.85 53.93
N GLN A 90 6.19 -136.18 53.85
CA GLN A 90 6.58 -135.37 52.69
C GLN A 90 6.64 -136.16 51.37
N GLY A 91 6.18 -135.55 50.28
CA GLY A 91 6.17 -136.14 48.94
C GLY A 91 5.94 -135.11 47.83
N ALA A 92 6.16 -135.51 46.58
CA ALA A 92 5.95 -134.63 45.43
C ALA A 92 4.49 -134.19 45.33
N ASN A 93 4.26 -132.90 45.04
CA ASN A 93 2.95 -132.25 44.97
C ASN A 93 2.09 -132.30 46.25
N LYS A 94 2.66 -132.68 47.40
CA LYS A 94 2.02 -132.47 48.71
C LYS A 94 2.28 -131.05 49.22
N ILE A 95 1.36 -130.55 50.02
CA ILE A 95 1.48 -129.27 50.74
C ILE A 95 1.65 -129.51 52.24
N LEU A 96 2.48 -128.70 52.91
CA LEU A 96 2.61 -128.73 54.36
C LEU A 96 1.41 -128.03 54.98
N THR A 97 0.66 -128.74 55.81
CA THR A 97 -0.58 -128.28 56.45
C THR A 97 -0.48 -128.42 57.96
N SER A 98 -1.03 -127.45 58.69
CA SER A 98 -1.16 -127.56 60.16
C SER A 98 -2.47 -128.29 60.51
N ASP A 99 -2.46 -129.02 61.62
CA ASP A 99 -3.68 -129.32 62.37
C ASP A 99 -4.08 -128.16 63.30
N GLU A 100 -5.15 -128.34 64.08
CA GLU A 100 -5.66 -127.33 65.03
C GLU A 100 -4.73 -127.05 66.22
N ASN A 101 -3.76 -127.93 66.49
CA ASN A 101 -2.79 -127.80 67.59
C ASN A 101 -1.44 -127.21 67.13
N GLY A 102 -1.33 -126.83 65.84
CA GLY A 102 -0.11 -126.23 65.29
C GLY A 102 0.92 -127.25 64.76
N VAL A 103 0.58 -128.53 64.69
CA VAL A 103 1.51 -129.58 64.22
C VAL A 103 1.43 -129.66 62.70
N ALA A 104 2.57 -129.47 62.04
CA ALA A 104 2.68 -129.46 60.59
C ALA A 104 2.89 -130.89 60.02
N THR A 105 2.10 -131.26 59.00
CA THR A 105 2.16 -132.55 58.27
C THR A 105 1.80 -132.37 56.80
N TRP A 106 2.29 -133.24 55.90
CA TRP A 106 2.10 -133.10 54.44
C TRP A 106 0.86 -133.83 53.91
N LYS A 107 0.04 -133.16 53.08
CA LYS A 107 -1.22 -133.68 52.51
C LYS A 107 -1.39 -133.40 51.01
N ASP A 108 -2.30 -134.15 50.37
CA ASP A 108 -2.60 -134.09 48.93
C ASP A 108 -3.55 -132.94 48.54
N PHE A 109 -3.59 -132.61 47.24
CA PHE A 109 -4.28 -131.44 46.69
C PHE A 109 -5.54 -131.82 45.87
N PRO A 110 -6.72 -131.22 46.09
CA PRO A 110 -7.96 -131.55 45.36
C PRO A 110 -8.07 -130.87 43.97
N ALA A 111 -8.74 -131.53 43.02
CA ALA A 111 -8.94 -131.05 41.64
C ALA A 111 -10.29 -130.31 41.44
N PRO A 112 -10.34 -129.12 40.79
CA PRO A 112 -11.58 -128.36 40.58
C PRO A 112 -12.27 -128.61 39.22
N VAL A 113 -13.61 -128.51 39.20
CA VAL A 113 -14.47 -128.53 38.00
C VAL A 113 -15.75 -127.71 38.28
N ALA A 114 -16.37 -126.93 37.38
CA ALA A 114 -15.90 -126.07 36.28
C ALA A 114 -17.11 -125.23 35.77
N PRO A 115 -17.00 -123.89 35.55
CA PRO A 115 -18.07 -123.11 34.90
C PRO A 115 -17.68 -122.52 33.52
N ALA A 116 -18.70 -122.11 32.76
CA ALA A 116 -18.61 -121.74 31.36
C ALA A 116 -17.83 -120.46 31.04
N ASP A 117 -16.90 -120.55 30.08
CA ASP A 117 -16.45 -119.38 29.31
C ASP A 117 -17.62 -118.86 28.45
N THR A 118 -18.27 -117.81 28.94
CA THR A 118 -19.37 -117.16 28.24
C THR A 118 -18.79 -116.25 27.16
N ASN A 119 -18.47 -116.83 26.00
CA ASN A 119 -18.08 -116.07 24.81
C ASN A 119 -19.13 -114.99 24.51
N ILE A 120 -18.66 -113.79 24.20
CA ILE A 120 -19.51 -112.62 23.95
C ILE A 120 -20.44 -112.89 22.75
N TYR A 121 -20.00 -113.68 21.77
CA TYR A 121 -20.71 -114.04 20.54
C TYR A 121 -20.67 -115.55 20.26
N ASN A 122 -21.61 -116.04 19.44
CA ASN A 122 -21.58 -117.40 18.89
C ASN A 122 -20.51 -117.52 17.79
N SER A 123 -20.06 -118.74 17.44
CA SER A 123 -18.96 -118.96 16.46
C SER A 123 -19.17 -118.36 15.06
N ASN A 124 -20.40 -118.01 14.68
CA ASN A 124 -20.76 -117.31 13.44
C ASN A 124 -20.83 -115.77 13.58
N GLY A 125 -20.43 -115.21 14.72
CA GLY A 125 -20.47 -113.78 15.03
C GLY A 125 -21.85 -113.23 15.41
N THR A 126 -22.89 -114.06 15.56
CA THR A 126 -24.25 -113.59 15.91
C THR A 126 -24.55 -113.67 17.40
N LEU A 127 -25.52 -112.87 17.84
CA LEU A 127 -26.16 -112.92 19.16
C LEU A 127 -27.62 -113.36 18.99
N THR A 128 -28.12 -114.17 19.93
CA THR A 128 -29.54 -114.55 20.03
C THR A 128 -30.33 -113.70 21.04
N GLY A 129 -29.64 -112.76 21.71
CA GLY A 129 -30.19 -111.83 22.70
C GLY A 129 -29.07 -110.99 23.31
N ASP A 130 -29.43 -109.99 24.11
CA ASP A 130 -28.48 -109.06 24.73
C ASP A 130 -27.53 -109.77 25.71
N ARG A 131 -26.28 -109.26 25.81
CA ARG A 131 -25.23 -109.80 26.67
C ARG A 131 -24.60 -108.69 27.52
N ILE A 132 -24.45 -108.94 28.82
CA ILE A 132 -23.74 -108.07 29.75
C ILE A 132 -22.38 -108.70 30.08
N VAL A 133 -21.29 -107.94 29.94
CA VAL A 133 -19.92 -108.40 30.19
C VAL A 133 -19.37 -107.74 31.46
N THR A 134 -19.20 -108.52 32.53
CA THR A 134 -18.71 -108.04 33.84
C THR A 134 -17.22 -108.37 34.00
N GLN A 135 -16.36 -107.34 34.02
CA GLN A 135 -14.89 -107.53 33.91
C GLN A 135 -14.13 -107.50 35.26
N ALA A 136 -14.75 -107.00 36.33
CA ALA A 136 -14.08 -106.71 37.61
C ALA A 136 -12.80 -105.85 37.41
N THR A 137 -11.62 -106.34 37.78
CA THR A 137 -10.31 -105.67 37.60
C THR A 137 -9.62 -106.00 36.28
N ARG A 138 -10.26 -106.78 35.39
CA ARG A 138 -9.69 -107.23 34.10
C ARG A 138 -10.10 -106.27 32.97
N ARG A 139 -9.37 -106.33 31.85
CA ARG A 139 -9.59 -105.49 30.65
C ARG A 139 -10.01 -106.35 29.46
N LEU A 140 -11.16 -106.03 28.86
CA LEU A 140 -11.53 -106.46 27.52
C LEU A 140 -10.80 -105.56 26.50
N ALA A 141 -9.96 -106.17 25.66
CA ALA A 141 -9.19 -105.47 24.64
C ALA A 141 -9.56 -105.98 23.24
N PHE A 142 -9.60 -105.06 22.27
CA PHE A 142 -9.72 -105.36 20.85
C PHE A 142 -8.44 -104.87 20.17
N GLU A 143 -7.73 -105.76 19.49
CA GLU A 143 -6.45 -105.47 18.83
C GLU A 143 -6.56 -105.75 17.34
N GLY A 144 -5.97 -104.86 16.53
CA GLY A 144 -5.95 -104.97 15.07
C GLY A 144 -5.04 -103.89 14.47
N ASN A 145 -4.57 -104.11 13.24
CA ASN A 145 -3.44 -103.37 12.64
C ASN A 145 -3.80 -102.62 11.34
N SER A 146 -5.08 -102.33 11.12
CA SER A 146 -5.63 -101.75 9.89
C SER A 146 -6.45 -100.49 10.15
N THR A 147 -6.71 -99.71 9.10
CA THR A 147 -7.69 -98.62 9.15
C THR A 147 -9.09 -99.17 9.45
N ASN A 148 -9.75 -98.61 10.47
CA ASN A 148 -11.01 -99.11 11.04
C ASN A 148 -10.94 -100.54 11.61
N ALA A 149 -9.80 -100.95 12.18
CA ALA A 149 -9.62 -102.26 12.83
C ALA A 149 -10.71 -102.65 13.84
N PHE A 150 -11.36 -101.67 14.47
CA PHE A 150 -12.59 -101.86 15.24
C PHE A 150 -13.64 -100.84 14.82
N ALA A 151 -14.86 -101.27 14.53
CA ALA A 151 -15.96 -100.40 14.15
C ALA A 151 -17.32 -100.89 14.65
N ILE A 152 -18.15 -99.96 15.12
CA ILE A 152 -19.56 -100.18 15.45
C ILE A 152 -20.39 -99.64 14.27
N ASN A 153 -20.92 -100.56 13.48
CA ASN A 153 -21.72 -100.26 12.29
C ASN A 153 -23.22 -100.26 12.59
N ARG A 154 -23.99 -99.45 11.86
CA ARG A 154 -25.45 -99.60 11.76
C ARG A 154 -25.81 -100.33 10.47
N THR A 155 -26.85 -101.16 10.54
CA THR A 155 -27.42 -101.81 9.36
C THR A 155 -28.41 -100.87 8.65
N GLY A 156 -28.11 -100.52 7.39
CA GLY A 156 -29.03 -99.83 6.47
C GLY A 156 -28.62 -98.40 6.06
N ALA A 157 -28.87 -98.09 4.78
CA ALA A 157 -28.89 -96.79 4.07
C ALA A 157 -27.71 -95.79 4.19
N ASN A 158 -26.87 -95.82 5.22
CA ASN A 158 -25.66 -95.00 5.31
C ASN A 158 -24.47 -95.88 5.70
N PRO A 159 -23.46 -96.10 4.82
CA PRO A 159 -22.37 -97.03 5.05
C PRO A 159 -21.28 -96.51 6.02
N ALA A 160 -21.46 -95.33 6.60
CA ALA A 160 -20.53 -94.80 7.60
C ALA A 160 -20.70 -95.48 8.99
N PRO A 161 -19.61 -95.92 9.65
CA PRO A 161 -19.67 -96.44 11.01
C PRO A 161 -20.13 -95.37 12.00
N VAL A 162 -20.85 -95.78 13.04
CA VAL A 162 -21.22 -94.90 14.16
C VAL A 162 -20.00 -94.52 14.97
N LEU A 163 -19.11 -95.50 15.19
CA LEU A 163 -17.80 -95.33 15.79
C LEU A 163 -16.82 -96.20 15.00
N SER A 164 -15.68 -95.65 14.58
CA SER A 164 -14.54 -96.43 14.12
C SER A 164 -13.26 -96.03 14.86
N VAL A 165 -12.39 -97.01 15.06
CA VAL A 165 -11.07 -96.84 15.63
C VAL A 165 -10.07 -97.26 14.56
N ASP A 166 -9.34 -96.27 14.05
CA ASP A 166 -8.20 -96.43 13.15
C ASP A 166 -6.95 -96.58 14.03
N THR A 167 -6.64 -97.83 14.36
CA THR A 167 -5.51 -98.19 15.23
C THR A 167 -4.16 -97.97 14.54
N GLN A 168 -4.13 -97.93 13.20
CA GLN A 168 -2.91 -97.67 12.44
C GLN A 168 -2.46 -96.20 12.56
N ASN A 169 -3.40 -95.25 12.53
CA ASN A 169 -3.09 -93.82 12.55
C ASN A 169 -3.43 -93.14 13.89
N VAL A 170 -3.86 -93.92 14.89
CA VAL A 170 -4.25 -93.44 16.24
C VAL A 170 -5.42 -92.44 16.19
N ARG A 171 -6.48 -92.78 15.43
CA ARG A 171 -7.66 -91.90 15.22
C ARG A 171 -8.97 -92.56 15.60
N ILE A 172 -9.92 -91.76 16.07
CA ILE A 172 -11.30 -92.15 16.36
C ILE A 172 -12.24 -91.37 15.44
N GLY A 173 -13.01 -92.09 14.62
CA GLY A 173 -14.08 -91.54 13.79
C GLY A 173 -15.45 -91.77 14.42
N ILE A 174 -16.31 -90.75 14.41
CA ILE A 174 -17.73 -90.87 14.75
C ILE A 174 -18.53 -90.37 13.55
N GLY A 175 -19.32 -91.24 12.93
CA GLY A 175 -20.00 -90.93 11.66
C GLY A 175 -19.10 -90.89 10.42
N THR A 176 -17.87 -91.42 10.50
CA THR A 176 -16.90 -91.48 9.38
C THR A 176 -16.03 -92.73 9.46
N ASN A 177 -15.76 -93.38 8.32
CA ASN A 177 -14.79 -94.47 8.18
C ASN A 177 -13.38 -93.99 7.76
N ASN A 178 -13.20 -92.69 7.53
CA ASN A 178 -11.90 -92.09 7.26
C ASN A 178 -11.78 -90.84 8.15
N PRO A 179 -11.55 -91.03 9.47
CA PRO A 179 -11.22 -89.91 10.34
C PRO A 179 -9.93 -89.26 9.85
N THR A 180 -9.91 -87.94 9.65
CA THR A 180 -8.69 -87.24 9.23
C THR A 180 -7.89 -86.72 10.42
N ASN A 181 -8.53 -86.51 11.56
CA ASN A 181 -7.94 -86.04 12.83
C ASN A 181 -7.98 -87.14 13.91
N LEU A 182 -7.27 -86.92 15.04
CA LEU A 182 -7.28 -87.83 16.20
C LEU A 182 -8.69 -88.13 16.72
N LEU A 183 -9.58 -87.14 16.67
CA LEU A 183 -11.02 -87.29 16.86
C LEU A 183 -11.74 -86.55 15.73
N ASP A 184 -12.50 -87.27 14.90
CA ASP A 184 -13.24 -86.72 13.76
C ASP A 184 -14.71 -87.11 13.90
N ILE A 185 -15.55 -86.12 14.21
CA ILE A 185 -16.99 -86.30 14.45
C ILE A 185 -17.75 -85.62 13.33
N ARG A 186 -18.42 -86.40 12.49
CA ARG A 186 -19.19 -85.91 11.35
C ARG A 186 -20.68 -86.16 11.56
N SER A 187 -21.49 -85.14 11.31
CA SER A 187 -22.95 -85.22 11.31
C SER A 187 -23.48 -84.60 10.01
N THR A 188 -24.57 -85.16 9.50
CA THR A 188 -25.34 -84.59 8.38
C THR A 188 -26.35 -83.52 8.84
N THR A 189 -26.43 -83.27 10.15
CA THR A 189 -27.21 -82.18 10.76
C THR A 189 -26.32 -81.28 11.61
N ASN A 190 -26.69 -80.00 11.74
CA ASN A 190 -25.98 -79.04 12.59
C ASN A 190 -25.93 -79.52 14.05
N GLY A 191 -24.77 -79.35 14.71
CA GLY A 191 -24.58 -79.76 16.12
C GLY A 191 -23.94 -81.14 16.31
N ALA A 192 -22.90 -81.47 15.54
CA ALA A 192 -22.24 -82.79 15.58
C ALA A 192 -21.62 -83.18 16.95
N LEU A 193 -21.29 -82.20 17.80
CA LEU A 193 -20.61 -82.41 19.07
C LEU A 193 -21.32 -81.65 20.20
N LYS A 194 -21.77 -82.37 21.22
CA LYS A 194 -22.32 -81.82 22.47
C LYS A 194 -21.36 -82.13 23.63
N ILE A 195 -20.69 -81.10 24.15
CA ILE A 195 -19.87 -81.19 25.36
C ILE A 195 -20.69 -80.66 26.54
N VAL A 196 -20.74 -81.42 27.63
CA VAL A 196 -21.46 -81.08 28.86
C VAL A 196 -20.48 -81.21 30.02
N ASP A 197 -20.14 -80.08 30.64
CA ASP A 197 -19.21 -79.98 31.79
C ASP A 197 -19.87 -79.39 33.05
N GLY A 198 -21.17 -79.07 32.97
CA GLY A 198 -21.93 -78.38 34.02
C GLY A 198 -21.98 -76.86 33.85
N THR A 199 -21.16 -76.29 32.97
CA THR A 199 -21.04 -74.85 32.71
C THR A 199 -21.53 -74.42 31.32
N GLN A 200 -22.02 -75.35 30.49
CA GLN A 200 -22.67 -75.03 29.21
C GLN A 200 -23.92 -74.14 29.36
N GLY A 201 -24.13 -73.20 28.43
CA GLY A 201 -25.25 -72.25 28.45
C GLY A 201 -25.35 -71.42 27.16
N ASN A 202 -26.43 -70.66 27.00
CA ASN A 202 -26.60 -69.75 25.85
C ASN A 202 -25.49 -68.69 25.85
N ALA A 203 -24.99 -68.35 24.66
CA ALA A 203 -23.89 -67.40 24.47
C ALA A 203 -22.61 -67.75 25.28
N ARG A 204 -22.26 -69.03 25.37
CA ARG A 204 -20.96 -69.51 25.87
C ARG A 204 -20.15 -70.12 24.73
N VAL A 205 -18.82 -70.02 24.80
CA VAL A 205 -17.88 -70.66 23.85
C VAL A 205 -17.05 -71.71 24.58
N LEU A 206 -16.65 -72.74 23.85
CA LEU A 206 -15.69 -73.71 24.35
C LEU A 206 -14.28 -73.10 24.29
N THR A 207 -13.61 -73.01 25.44
CA THR A 207 -12.23 -72.51 25.56
C THR A 207 -11.33 -73.57 26.18
N SER A 208 -10.05 -73.58 25.82
CA SER A 208 -9.03 -74.37 26.53
C SER A 208 -8.38 -73.55 27.63
N ASP A 209 -7.99 -74.19 28.73
CA ASP A 209 -6.94 -73.67 29.60
C ASP A 209 -5.53 -74.02 29.08
N ALA A 210 -4.49 -73.65 29.83
CA ALA A 210 -3.09 -73.91 29.46
C ALA A 210 -2.67 -75.39 29.58
N ALA A 211 -3.47 -76.24 30.23
CA ALA A 211 -3.25 -77.68 30.32
C ALA A 211 -4.01 -78.47 29.23
N GLY A 212 -4.77 -77.79 28.37
CA GLY A 212 -5.56 -78.41 27.31
C GLY A 212 -7.00 -78.77 27.71
N VAL A 213 -7.46 -78.37 28.90
CA VAL A 213 -8.80 -78.73 29.40
C VAL A 213 -9.84 -77.79 28.79
N ALA A 214 -10.75 -78.37 28.02
CA ALA A 214 -11.86 -77.64 27.40
C ALA A 214 -12.99 -77.37 28.43
N THR A 215 -13.39 -76.10 28.55
CA THR A 215 -14.50 -75.66 29.42
C THR A 215 -15.36 -74.60 28.73
N TRP A 216 -16.66 -74.58 29.02
CA TRP A 216 -17.56 -73.53 28.52
C TRP A 216 -17.41 -72.25 29.33
N LYS A 217 -16.93 -71.17 28.68
CA LYS A 217 -16.89 -69.83 29.26
C LYS A 217 -17.87 -68.92 28.55
N ASP A 218 -18.34 -67.87 29.22
CA ASP A 218 -19.15 -66.84 28.58
C ASP A 218 -18.45 -66.34 27.32
N LEU A 219 -19.19 -66.22 26.22
CA LEU A 219 -18.74 -65.46 25.06
C LEU A 219 -18.35 -64.09 25.60
N PRO A 220 -17.08 -63.65 25.42
CA PRO A 220 -16.68 -62.32 25.87
C PRO A 220 -17.70 -61.34 25.33
N ALA A 221 -18.33 -60.57 26.21
CA ALA A 221 -19.22 -59.50 25.78
C ALA A 221 -18.46 -58.68 24.74
N SER A 222 -19.08 -58.41 23.59
CA SER A 222 -18.45 -57.67 22.50
C SER A 222 -18.07 -56.29 23.01
N VAL A 223 -16.84 -56.17 23.50
CA VAL A 223 -16.26 -54.89 23.87
C VAL A 223 -16.00 -54.23 22.53
N ASP A 224 -16.93 -53.39 22.08
CA ASP A 224 -16.76 -52.61 20.86
C ASP A 224 -15.54 -51.71 21.03
N THR A 225 -14.40 -52.20 20.59
CA THR A 225 -13.17 -51.43 20.38
C THR A 225 -13.27 -50.55 19.13
N SER A 226 -14.34 -50.71 18.35
CA SER A 226 -14.66 -49.88 17.20
C SER A 226 -15.52 -48.66 17.57
N ILE A 227 -15.32 -47.58 16.81
CA ILE A 227 -16.15 -46.39 16.84
C ILE A 227 -17.52 -46.66 16.19
N TYR A 228 -17.63 -47.69 15.34
CA TYR A 228 -18.87 -48.14 14.70
C TYR A 228 -18.98 -49.67 14.69
N ASN A 229 -20.15 -50.22 15.03
CA ASN A 229 -20.37 -51.67 15.15
C ASN A 229 -20.39 -52.39 13.79
N THR A 230 -20.86 -51.71 12.75
CA THR A 230 -20.89 -52.07 11.32
C THR A 230 -21.26 -50.78 10.56
N ASN A 231 -21.18 -50.75 9.21
CA ASN A 231 -21.74 -49.67 8.40
C ASN A 231 -23.19 -49.36 8.81
N GLY A 232 -23.50 -48.12 9.21
CA GLY A 232 -24.89 -47.65 9.29
C GLY A 232 -25.20 -46.56 10.32
N THR A 233 -25.12 -46.87 11.62
CA THR A 233 -25.75 -46.04 12.65
C THR A 233 -25.10 -46.18 14.03
N LEU A 234 -25.04 -45.06 14.76
CA LEU A 234 -24.83 -45.06 16.21
C LEU A 234 -26.19 -45.20 16.91
N THR A 235 -26.34 -46.21 17.78
CA THR A 235 -27.55 -46.43 18.60
C THR A 235 -27.55 -45.64 19.91
N GLY A 236 -26.46 -44.95 20.21
CA GLY A 236 -26.27 -44.09 21.38
C GLY A 236 -24.95 -43.31 21.27
N ALA A 237 -24.73 -42.34 22.15
CA ALA A 237 -23.48 -41.58 22.17
C ALA A 237 -22.28 -42.48 22.54
N ARG A 238 -21.21 -42.41 21.75
CA ARG A 238 -19.92 -43.07 22.04
C ARG A 238 -18.87 -42.02 22.41
N THR A 239 -18.11 -42.28 23.47
CA THR A 239 -16.97 -41.46 23.89
C THR A 239 -15.68 -42.22 23.63
N VAL A 240 -14.78 -41.66 22.81
CA VAL A 240 -13.45 -42.25 22.55
C VAL A 240 -12.43 -41.66 23.52
N ALA A 241 -12.10 -42.40 24.58
CA ALA A 241 -11.08 -42.01 25.55
C ALA A 241 -9.68 -42.37 25.03
N GLN A 242 -8.93 -41.38 24.55
CA GLN A 242 -7.65 -41.61 23.86
C GLN A 242 -6.42 -41.66 24.80
N GLY A 243 -6.47 -41.00 25.95
CA GLY A 243 -5.31 -40.87 26.85
C GLY A 243 -4.19 -40.05 26.19
N THR A 244 -2.98 -40.62 26.10
CA THR A 244 -1.84 -40.04 25.37
C THR A 244 -1.74 -40.51 23.91
N ASN A 245 -2.69 -41.31 23.43
CA ASN A 245 -2.70 -41.84 22.06
C ASN A 245 -3.48 -40.93 21.11
N SER A 246 -3.35 -41.17 19.80
CA SER A 246 -4.06 -40.41 18.76
C SER A 246 -5.02 -41.28 17.95
N LEU A 247 -6.25 -40.81 17.76
CA LEU A 247 -7.19 -41.33 16.76
C LEU A 247 -6.90 -40.67 15.40
N ALA A 248 -6.38 -41.42 14.44
CA ALA A 248 -6.07 -40.94 13.10
C ALA A 248 -7.08 -41.45 12.06
N PHE A 249 -7.54 -40.55 11.19
CA PHE A 249 -8.24 -40.88 9.95
C PHE A 249 -7.28 -40.63 8.78
N THR A 250 -6.83 -41.69 8.12
CA THR A 250 -5.90 -41.59 6.98
C THR A 250 -6.64 -41.84 5.67
N SER A 251 -6.31 -41.06 4.64
CA SER A 251 -6.77 -41.26 3.27
C SER A 251 -5.57 -41.57 2.38
N THR A 252 -5.70 -42.60 1.55
CA THR A 252 -4.73 -42.96 0.52
C THR A 252 -5.17 -42.52 -0.88
N ALA A 253 -6.21 -41.68 -0.97
CA ALA A 253 -6.74 -41.19 -2.23
C ALA A 253 -5.73 -40.28 -2.94
N THR A 254 -5.69 -40.36 -4.28
CA THR A 254 -4.89 -39.50 -5.16
C THR A 254 -5.74 -38.54 -5.99
N THR A 255 -7.07 -38.67 -5.93
CA THR A 255 -8.06 -37.84 -6.63
C THR A 255 -9.30 -37.67 -5.75
N GLY A 256 -10.12 -36.64 -6.04
CA GLY A 256 -11.27 -36.25 -5.21
C GLY A 256 -10.97 -35.03 -4.33
N THR A 257 -12.00 -34.52 -3.64
CA THR A 257 -11.92 -33.30 -2.79
C THR A 257 -12.64 -33.41 -1.45
N ASN A 258 -13.27 -34.55 -1.15
CA ASN A 258 -13.91 -34.83 0.14
C ASN A 258 -13.65 -36.30 0.52
N HIS A 259 -12.68 -36.51 1.40
CA HIS A 259 -12.19 -37.84 1.80
C HIS A 259 -12.54 -38.19 3.24
N PHE A 260 -12.74 -37.18 4.10
CA PHE A 260 -13.35 -37.30 5.40
C PHE A 260 -14.30 -36.12 5.58
N SER A 261 -15.57 -36.39 5.85
CA SER A 261 -16.55 -35.35 6.13
C SER A 261 -17.48 -35.69 7.28
N VAL A 262 -17.97 -34.64 7.93
CA VAL A 262 -19.13 -34.67 8.83
C VAL A 262 -20.24 -33.93 8.11
N ASP A 263 -21.36 -34.63 7.87
CA ASP A 263 -22.54 -34.07 7.19
C ASP A 263 -22.20 -33.39 5.84
N GLY A 264 -21.44 -34.09 5.00
CA GLY A 264 -21.10 -33.67 3.64
C GLY A 264 -20.29 -32.38 3.59
N SER A 265 -20.96 -31.25 3.31
CA SER A 265 -20.32 -29.95 3.18
C SER A 265 -20.08 -29.24 4.53
N THR A 266 -20.72 -29.67 5.62
CA THR A 266 -20.63 -29.02 6.94
C THR A 266 -19.19 -29.00 7.47
N PHE A 267 -18.47 -30.13 7.41
CA PHE A 267 -17.02 -30.20 7.54
C PHE A 267 -16.48 -31.21 6.51
N SER A 268 -15.54 -30.80 5.67
CA SER A 268 -14.96 -31.64 4.60
C SER A 268 -13.43 -31.52 4.58
N VAL A 269 -12.73 -32.64 4.50
CA VAL A 269 -11.27 -32.70 4.34
C VAL A 269 -10.89 -33.24 2.97
N ASP A 270 -10.22 -32.38 2.21
CA ASP A 270 -9.53 -32.73 0.98
C ASP A 270 -8.11 -33.19 1.32
N ALA A 271 -7.99 -34.49 1.63
CA ALA A 271 -6.70 -35.12 1.94
C ALA A 271 -5.70 -35.14 0.76
N VAL A 272 -6.17 -35.06 -0.49
CA VAL A 272 -5.29 -35.03 -1.67
C VAL A 272 -4.53 -33.71 -1.76
N ASN A 273 -5.20 -32.60 -1.42
CA ASN A 273 -4.66 -31.25 -1.60
C ASN A 273 -4.34 -30.54 -0.27
N ASN A 274 -4.47 -31.23 0.87
CA ASN A 274 -4.29 -30.67 2.23
C ASN A 274 -5.20 -29.47 2.53
N ARG A 275 -6.50 -29.59 2.22
CA ARG A 275 -7.48 -28.50 2.41
C ARG A 275 -8.65 -28.90 3.31
N VAL A 276 -9.23 -27.92 4.00
CA VAL A 276 -10.44 -28.06 4.84
C VAL A 276 -11.53 -27.13 4.30
N GLY A 277 -12.71 -27.70 4.07
CA GLY A 277 -13.92 -26.99 3.68
C GLY A 277 -14.93 -26.93 4.82
N LEU A 278 -15.53 -25.76 5.02
CA LEU A 278 -16.70 -25.52 5.85
C LEU A 278 -17.78 -24.91 4.95
N GLY A 279 -18.93 -25.57 4.82
CA GLY A 279 -19.95 -25.21 3.81
C GLY A 279 -19.57 -25.57 2.36
N THR A 280 -18.54 -26.39 2.14
CA THR A 280 -18.13 -26.87 0.81
C THR A 280 -17.46 -28.24 0.86
N THR A 281 -17.80 -29.12 -0.09
CA THR A 281 -17.11 -30.41 -0.32
C THR A 281 -15.98 -30.31 -1.34
N ALA A 282 -15.75 -29.12 -1.91
CA ALA A 282 -14.68 -28.82 -2.84
C ALA A 282 -13.99 -27.53 -2.41
N PRO A 283 -13.22 -27.55 -1.29
CA PRO A 283 -12.44 -26.41 -0.86
C PRO A 283 -11.42 -26.05 -1.94
N THR A 284 -11.28 -24.77 -2.29
CA THR A 284 -10.25 -24.32 -3.25
C THR A 284 -8.97 -23.89 -2.55
N ASN A 285 -9.09 -23.30 -1.36
CA ASN A 285 -7.99 -22.88 -0.47
C ASN A 285 -7.77 -23.86 0.68
N VAL A 286 -6.63 -23.77 1.38
CA VAL A 286 -6.30 -24.60 2.57
C VAL A 286 -7.39 -24.55 3.64
N LEU A 287 -8.03 -23.39 3.81
CA LEU A 287 -9.26 -23.22 4.57
C LEU A 287 -10.26 -22.46 3.68
N ASP A 288 -11.36 -23.11 3.31
CA ASP A 288 -12.43 -22.54 2.47
C ASP A 288 -13.74 -22.56 3.27
N ILE A 289 -14.20 -21.39 3.69
CA ILE A 289 -15.39 -21.21 4.52
C ILE A 289 -16.45 -20.49 3.69
N ARG A 290 -17.53 -21.21 3.38
CA ARG A 290 -18.66 -20.69 2.59
C ARG A 290 -19.91 -20.66 3.44
N SER A 291 -20.67 -19.57 3.29
CA SER A 291 -21.97 -19.40 3.92
C SER A 291 -22.95 -18.85 2.89
N THR A 292 -24.22 -19.25 3.00
CA THR A 292 -25.33 -18.65 2.24
C THR A 292 -25.76 -17.28 2.80
N THR A 293 -25.19 -16.87 3.93
CA THR A 293 -25.40 -15.55 4.56
C THR A 293 -24.08 -14.80 4.74
N ASN A 294 -24.13 -13.47 4.71
CA ASN A 294 -22.96 -12.63 4.97
C ASN A 294 -22.36 -12.91 6.37
N GLY A 295 -21.03 -12.96 6.46
CA GLY A 295 -20.32 -13.23 7.73
C GLY A 295 -19.98 -14.70 7.95
N ALA A 296 -19.40 -15.38 6.95
CA ALA A 296 -19.05 -16.81 7.01
C ALA A 296 -18.02 -17.17 8.11
N LEU A 297 -17.18 -16.23 8.54
CA LEU A 297 -16.13 -16.42 9.54
C LEU A 297 -16.29 -15.44 10.71
N LYS A 298 -16.36 -15.95 11.93
CA LYS A 298 -16.34 -15.18 13.18
C LYS A 298 -15.08 -15.52 13.97
N ILE A 299 -14.17 -14.54 14.11
CA ILE A 299 -13.00 -14.61 14.98
C ILE A 299 -13.26 -13.68 16.16
N ALA A 300 -13.31 -14.24 17.38
CA ALA A 300 -13.45 -13.48 18.61
C ALA A 300 -12.29 -13.82 19.55
N ASP A 301 -11.45 -12.82 19.83
CA ASP A 301 -10.24 -12.91 20.67
C ASP A 301 -10.35 -12.01 21.93
N GLY A 302 -11.46 -11.27 22.08
CA GLY A 302 -11.67 -10.27 23.13
C GLY A 302 -11.38 -8.83 22.68
N THR A 303 -10.76 -8.64 21.52
CA THR A 303 -10.38 -7.33 20.95
C THR A 303 -11.21 -6.93 19.72
N GLN A 304 -12.12 -7.79 19.25
CA GLN A 304 -13.06 -7.46 18.16
C GLN A 304 -13.96 -6.27 18.49
N GLY A 305 -14.25 -5.42 17.50
CA GLY A 305 -15.06 -4.21 17.67
C GLY A 305 -15.47 -3.57 16.34
N ASN A 306 -16.37 -2.59 16.39
CA ASN A 306 -16.77 -1.83 15.20
C ASN A 306 -15.56 -1.06 14.63
N ALA A 307 -15.46 -0.98 13.29
CA ALA A 307 -14.34 -0.35 12.59
C ALA A 307 -12.94 -0.86 12.98
N ARG A 308 -12.81 -2.13 13.40
CA ARG A 308 -11.52 -2.82 13.57
C ARG A 308 -11.25 -3.75 12.39
N VAL A 309 -9.98 -3.94 12.07
CA VAL A 309 -9.47 -4.88 11.05
C VAL A 309 -8.64 -5.98 11.71
N LEU A 310 -8.73 -7.19 11.17
CA LEU A 310 -7.89 -8.30 11.60
C LEU A 310 -6.48 -8.11 11.04
N THR A 311 -5.47 -8.09 11.91
CA THR A 311 -4.05 -7.93 11.53
C THR A 311 -3.22 -9.04 12.16
N SER A 312 -2.14 -9.46 11.49
CA SER A 312 -1.17 -10.40 12.06
C SER A 312 -0.02 -9.66 12.75
N ASP A 313 0.55 -10.27 13.78
CA ASP A 313 1.92 -9.97 14.22
C ASP A 313 2.96 -10.71 13.33
N ALA A 314 4.25 -10.58 13.66
CA ALA A 314 5.34 -11.22 12.93
C ALA A 314 5.39 -12.76 13.08
N ASN A 315 4.66 -13.34 14.03
CA ASN A 315 4.60 -14.78 14.29
C ASN A 315 3.35 -15.43 13.67
N GLY A 316 2.50 -14.67 12.97
CA GLY A 316 1.25 -15.16 12.39
C GLY A 316 0.03 -15.03 13.30
N VAL A 317 0.16 -14.42 14.49
CA VAL A 317 -0.95 -14.30 15.45
C VAL A 317 -1.88 -13.18 15.03
N ALA A 318 -3.09 -13.55 14.61
CA ALA A 318 -4.13 -12.61 14.22
C ALA A 318 -4.79 -11.95 15.45
N THR A 319 -4.89 -10.62 15.44
CA THR A 319 -5.58 -9.80 16.45
C THR A 319 -6.34 -8.66 15.79
N TRP A 320 -7.48 -8.26 16.37
CA TRP A 320 -8.24 -7.10 15.88
C TRP A 320 -7.59 -5.79 16.35
N LYS A 321 -7.24 -4.92 15.39
CA LYS A 321 -6.72 -3.57 15.64
C LYS A 321 -7.64 -2.54 14.99
N ASP A 322 -7.62 -1.31 15.47
CA ASP A 322 -8.38 -0.23 14.86
C ASP A 322 -8.02 -0.10 13.38
N LEU A 323 -9.04 0.06 12.52
CA LEU A 323 -8.83 0.37 11.10
C LEU A 323 -7.93 1.61 11.05
N PRO A 324 -6.74 1.56 10.42
CA PRO A 324 -5.89 2.72 10.30
C PRO A 324 -6.70 3.86 9.69
N ALA A 325 -6.76 4.99 10.40
CA ALA A 325 -7.41 6.17 9.88
C ALA A 325 -6.82 6.46 8.49
N SER A 326 -7.68 6.71 7.49
CA SER A 326 -7.23 7.07 6.15
C SER A 326 -6.39 8.34 6.27
N VAL A 327 -5.07 8.18 6.25
CA VAL A 327 -4.11 9.26 6.07
C VAL A 327 -4.17 9.65 4.61
N ASP A 328 -5.26 10.32 4.26
CA ASP A 328 -5.59 10.70 2.90
C ASP A 328 -4.61 11.79 2.45
N THR A 329 -3.54 11.35 1.79
CA THR A 329 -2.43 12.16 1.28
C THR A 329 -2.83 13.00 0.06
N SER A 330 -4.07 12.86 -0.42
CA SER A 330 -4.63 13.67 -1.49
C SER A 330 -4.83 15.14 -1.05
N ILE A 331 -4.78 16.05 -2.02
CA ILE A 331 -5.23 17.44 -1.82
C ILE A 331 -6.77 17.48 -1.67
N TYR A 332 -7.49 16.44 -2.09
CA TYR A 332 -8.95 16.32 -1.99
C TYR A 332 -9.36 14.95 -1.45
N ASN A 333 -10.18 14.91 -0.39
CA ASN A 333 -10.67 13.64 0.22
C ASN A 333 -11.52 12.78 -0.74
N THR A 334 -12.12 13.41 -1.76
CA THR A 334 -12.89 12.84 -2.88
C THR A 334 -13.05 13.97 -3.90
N ASN A 335 -13.56 13.70 -5.11
CA ASN A 335 -13.99 14.74 -6.04
C ASN A 335 -14.93 15.76 -5.35
N GLY A 336 -14.49 17.01 -5.20
CA GLY A 336 -15.40 18.17 -5.20
C GLY A 336 -15.36 19.16 -4.03
N THR A 337 -14.88 18.82 -2.83
CA THR A 337 -14.93 19.75 -1.68
C THR A 337 -13.74 19.66 -0.71
N LEU A 338 -13.29 20.83 -0.25
CA LEU A 338 -12.44 20.96 0.93
C LEU A 338 -13.32 21.21 2.16
N THR A 339 -13.18 20.40 3.21
CA THR A 339 -13.87 20.59 4.50
C THR A 339 -13.08 21.47 5.48
N GLY A 340 -11.93 21.98 5.06
CA GLY A 340 -11.02 22.82 5.84
C GLY A 340 -9.79 23.20 5.00
N ALA A 341 -9.00 24.15 5.48
CA ALA A 341 -7.77 24.57 4.80
C ALA A 341 -6.75 23.41 4.73
N ARG A 342 -6.07 23.27 3.58
CA ARG A 342 -4.95 22.32 3.41
C ARG A 342 -3.68 23.06 3.02
N THR A 343 -2.57 22.66 3.64
CA THR A 343 -1.24 23.17 3.35
C THR A 343 -0.42 22.06 2.69
N VAL A 344 0.08 22.29 1.48
CA VAL A 344 0.95 21.34 0.78
C VAL A 344 2.41 21.66 1.10
N ALA A 345 3.01 20.90 2.02
CA ALA A 345 4.43 21.01 2.36
C ALA A 345 5.28 20.23 1.34
N GLN A 346 5.92 20.93 0.40
CA GLN A 346 6.59 20.30 -0.75
C GLN A 346 8.04 19.84 -0.46
N GLY A 347 8.71 20.42 0.55
CA GLY A 347 10.13 20.17 0.81
C GLY A 347 11.01 20.62 -0.37
N THR A 348 11.80 19.71 -0.92
CA THR A 348 12.62 19.93 -2.12
C THR A 348 11.91 19.58 -3.44
N ASN A 349 10.63 19.18 -3.39
CA ASN A 349 9.88 18.73 -4.56
C ASN A 349 9.04 19.86 -5.17
N SER A 350 8.46 19.62 -6.35
CA SER A 350 7.59 20.57 -7.06
C SER A 350 6.18 20.00 -7.27
N LEU A 351 5.16 20.77 -6.92
CA LEU A 351 3.76 20.54 -7.30
C LEU A 351 3.51 21.13 -8.70
N ALA A 352 3.50 20.27 -9.72
CA ALA A 352 3.30 20.68 -11.10
C ALA A 352 1.84 20.45 -11.56
N PHE A 353 1.22 21.49 -12.12
CA PHE A 353 -0.05 21.38 -12.85
C PHE A 353 0.26 21.37 -14.36
N THR A 354 0.40 20.18 -14.94
CA THR A 354 0.68 20.01 -16.37
C THR A 354 -0.60 19.75 -17.16
N SER A 355 -0.65 20.26 -18.38
CA SER A 355 -1.72 19.95 -19.33
C SER A 355 -1.12 19.39 -20.61
N THR A 356 -1.71 18.30 -21.12
CA THR A 356 -1.39 17.70 -22.42
C THR A 356 -2.38 18.12 -23.51
N ALA A 357 -3.25 19.10 -23.23
CA ALA A 357 -4.25 19.58 -24.16
C ALA A 357 -3.60 20.26 -25.37
N THR A 358 -4.15 20.01 -26.56
CA THR A 358 -3.77 20.65 -27.83
C THR A 358 -4.82 21.64 -28.33
N THR A 359 -5.97 21.70 -27.66
CA THR A 359 -7.11 22.59 -27.95
C THR A 359 -7.76 23.02 -26.64
N GLY A 360 -8.53 24.10 -26.70
CA GLY A 360 -9.14 24.72 -25.52
C GLY A 360 -8.29 25.86 -24.96
N THR A 361 -8.81 26.48 -23.90
CA THR A 361 -8.22 27.60 -23.16
C THR A 361 -8.73 27.50 -21.72
N ASN A 362 -7.97 27.95 -20.70
CA ASN A 362 -8.25 27.76 -19.26
C ASN A 362 -8.01 26.31 -18.75
N HIS A 363 -6.79 25.82 -18.93
CA HIS A 363 -6.35 24.46 -18.54
C HIS A 363 -5.98 24.32 -17.07
N PHE A 364 -5.53 25.41 -16.44
CA PHE A 364 -5.46 25.55 -14.98
C PHE A 364 -6.20 26.82 -14.61
N SER A 365 -7.17 26.70 -13.70
CA SER A 365 -8.16 27.73 -13.41
C SER A 365 -8.32 27.90 -11.91
N VAL A 366 -8.37 29.15 -11.45
CA VAL A 366 -8.88 29.52 -10.13
C VAL A 366 -10.10 30.40 -10.38
N ASP A 367 -11.26 29.93 -9.91
CA ASP A 367 -12.55 30.63 -10.05
C ASP A 367 -12.84 31.09 -11.51
N GLY A 368 -12.74 30.13 -12.44
CA GLY A 368 -13.05 30.34 -13.86
C GLY A 368 -12.11 31.34 -14.54
N SER A 369 -12.58 32.57 -14.70
CA SER A 369 -11.82 33.65 -15.33
C SER A 369 -10.90 34.42 -14.39
N THR A 370 -11.02 34.27 -13.07
CA THR A 370 -10.26 35.07 -12.09
C THR A 370 -8.75 34.88 -12.25
N PHE A 371 -8.28 33.63 -12.36
CA PHE A 371 -6.94 33.30 -12.87
C PHE A 371 -7.04 32.08 -13.80
N SER A 372 -6.52 32.21 -15.03
CA SER A 372 -6.62 31.19 -16.08
C SER A 372 -5.28 31.01 -16.78
N VAL A 373 -4.79 29.78 -16.91
CA VAL A 373 -3.62 29.44 -17.75
C VAL A 373 -4.10 28.73 -19.01
N ASP A 374 -3.85 29.35 -20.16
CA ASP A 374 -3.95 28.71 -21.46
C ASP A 374 -2.62 28.00 -21.78
N ALA A 375 -2.52 26.75 -21.34
CA ALA A 375 -1.38 25.87 -21.60
C ALA A 375 -1.13 25.55 -23.09
N VAL A 376 -2.11 25.69 -23.99
CA VAL A 376 -1.92 25.43 -25.43
C VAL A 376 -1.08 26.54 -26.07
N THR A 377 -1.19 27.76 -25.56
CA THR A 377 -0.50 28.94 -26.10
C THR A 377 0.49 29.60 -25.16
N ASN A 378 0.68 29.03 -23.96
CA ASN A 378 1.55 29.53 -22.89
C ASN A 378 1.20 30.96 -22.43
N ARG A 379 -0.09 31.23 -22.20
CA ARG A 379 -0.60 32.56 -21.80
C ARG A 379 -1.37 32.52 -20.49
N VAL A 380 -1.29 33.62 -19.73
CA VAL A 380 -2.05 33.83 -18.48
C VAL A 380 -3.15 34.86 -18.73
N GLY A 381 -4.37 34.53 -18.32
CA GLY A 381 -5.53 35.42 -18.27
C GLY A 381 -5.92 35.75 -16.83
N ILE A 382 -6.19 37.02 -16.56
CA ILE A 382 -6.75 37.55 -15.32
C ILE A 382 -8.04 38.28 -15.71
N GLY A 383 -9.19 37.80 -15.25
CA GLY A 383 -10.49 38.26 -15.76
C GLY A 383 -10.80 37.81 -17.21
N THR A 384 -10.09 36.80 -17.72
CA THR A 384 -10.39 36.18 -19.03
C THR A 384 -9.91 34.73 -19.09
N THR A 385 -10.73 33.84 -19.64
CA THR A 385 -10.37 32.45 -19.93
C THR A 385 -9.71 32.27 -21.30
N THR A 386 -9.76 33.30 -22.17
CA THR A 386 -9.25 33.26 -23.55
C THR A 386 -8.19 34.34 -23.79
N PRO A 387 -7.09 34.36 -23.01
CA PRO A 387 -6.06 35.39 -23.10
C PRO A 387 -5.55 35.52 -24.54
N LYS A 388 -5.30 36.74 -25.00
CA LYS A 388 -4.75 37.01 -26.34
C LYS A 388 -3.25 37.30 -26.30
N ASN A 389 -2.75 37.86 -25.20
CA ASN A 389 -1.34 38.14 -24.94
C ASN A 389 -0.78 37.27 -23.80
N MET A 390 0.54 37.28 -23.62
CA MET A 390 1.23 36.45 -22.60
C MET A 390 0.69 36.69 -21.17
N LEU A 391 0.34 37.94 -20.87
CA LEU A 391 -0.55 38.31 -19.77
C LEU A 391 -1.71 39.13 -20.37
N ASP A 392 -2.94 38.68 -20.17
CA ASP A 392 -4.15 39.37 -20.59
C ASP A 392 -5.02 39.67 -19.37
N LEU A 393 -5.36 40.94 -19.16
CA LEU A 393 -6.10 41.42 -17.99
C LEU A 393 -7.59 41.61 -18.28
N GLY A 394 -8.10 41.02 -19.37
CA GLY A 394 -9.52 40.99 -19.73
C GLY A 394 -10.08 42.32 -20.26
N SER A 395 -11.26 42.24 -20.89
CA SER A 395 -11.88 43.34 -21.64
C SER A 395 -12.53 44.45 -20.79
N GLY A 396 -12.66 44.27 -19.48
CA GLY A 396 -13.22 45.29 -18.57
C GLY A 396 -12.41 46.60 -18.60
N ASN A 397 -13.07 47.72 -18.31
CA ASN A 397 -12.40 49.01 -18.09
C ASN A 397 -12.08 49.22 -16.59
N GLY A 398 -11.15 50.12 -16.29
CA GLY A 398 -10.75 50.50 -14.94
C GLY A 398 -9.25 50.28 -14.69
N LYS A 399 -8.88 50.28 -13.42
CA LYS A 399 -7.52 49.93 -12.95
C LYS A 399 -7.25 48.45 -13.22
N LYS A 400 -6.03 48.12 -13.66
CA LYS A 400 -5.66 46.77 -14.13
C LYS A 400 -4.44 46.18 -13.43
N LEU A 401 -3.38 46.97 -13.30
CA LEU A 401 -2.13 46.54 -12.67
C LEU A 401 -1.71 47.59 -11.64
N ALA A 402 -1.81 47.24 -10.37
CA ALA A 402 -1.22 48.02 -9.30
C ALA A 402 0.30 47.80 -9.27
N LEU A 403 1.07 48.90 -9.22
CA LEU A 403 2.48 48.88 -8.83
C LEU A 403 2.61 49.09 -7.32
N TRP A 404 1.73 49.91 -6.74
CA TRP A 404 1.58 50.10 -5.30
C TRP A 404 0.18 50.63 -4.96
N ASN A 405 -0.35 50.23 -3.80
CA ASN A 405 -1.60 50.75 -3.23
C ASN A 405 -1.40 51.08 -1.74
N SER A 406 -2.06 52.12 -1.24
CA SER A 406 -2.24 52.31 0.20
C SER A 406 -3.09 51.18 0.80
N ALA A 407 -2.93 50.93 2.10
CA ALA A 407 -3.77 49.98 2.83
C ALA A 407 -5.26 50.37 2.86
N ALA A 408 -5.58 51.66 2.67
CA ALA A 408 -6.95 52.17 2.61
C ALA A 408 -7.55 52.15 1.18
N GLY A 409 -6.75 51.85 0.14
CA GLY A 409 -7.20 51.86 -1.26
C GLY A 409 -7.49 53.25 -1.85
N ASP A 410 -7.20 54.31 -1.09
CA ASP A 410 -7.35 55.72 -1.47
C ASP A 410 -6.17 56.27 -2.28
N ASP A 411 -5.08 55.53 -2.39
CA ASP A 411 -3.90 55.91 -3.16
C ASP A 411 -3.41 54.73 -4.02
N PHE A 412 -3.77 54.74 -5.30
CA PHE A 412 -3.36 53.76 -6.31
C PHE A 412 -2.31 54.35 -7.26
N TYR A 413 -1.20 53.63 -7.42
CA TYR A 413 -0.18 53.85 -8.44
C TYR A 413 -0.15 52.65 -9.40
N GLY A 414 -0.32 52.89 -10.70
CA GLY A 414 -0.32 51.80 -11.67
C GLY A 414 -0.98 52.12 -13.00
N LEU A 415 -1.36 51.05 -13.71
CA LEU A 415 -1.92 51.08 -15.06
C LEU A 415 -3.40 50.69 -15.06
N GLY A 416 -4.14 51.28 -16.00
CA GLY A 416 -5.50 50.87 -16.32
C GLY A 416 -5.91 51.27 -17.74
N ASN A 417 -7.18 51.09 -18.06
CA ASN A 417 -7.75 51.43 -19.34
C ASN A 417 -9.18 51.96 -19.23
N ALA A 418 -9.52 52.86 -20.14
CA ALA A 418 -10.90 53.09 -20.56
C ALA A 418 -11.04 52.71 -22.04
N ALA A 419 -12.26 52.80 -22.58
CA ALA A 419 -12.53 52.47 -23.98
C ALA A 419 -11.65 53.30 -24.92
N ASN A 420 -10.68 52.65 -25.57
CA ASN A 420 -9.68 53.27 -26.45
C ASN A 420 -8.66 54.22 -25.76
N VAL A 421 -8.43 54.09 -24.44
CA VAL A 421 -7.53 54.96 -23.68
C VAL A 421 -6.67 54.15 -22.71
N LEU A 422 -5.35 54.26 -22.84
CA LEU A 422 -4.39 53.83 -21.81
C LEU A 422 -4.36 54.88 -20.69
N GLN A 423 -4.36 54.43 -19.45
CA GLN A 423 -4.45 55.28 -18.27
C GLN A 423 -3.28 55.00 -17.32
N LEU A 424 -2.63 56.07 -16.85
CA LEU A 424 -1.58 56.04 -15.84
C LEU A 424 -2.08 56.77 -14.60
N PHE A 425 -2.05 56.06 -13.47
CA PHE A 425 -2.51 56.55 -12.17
C PHE A 425 -1.34 56.72 -11.21
N ALA A 426 -1.41 57.78 -10.42
CA ALA A 426 -0.52 58.09 -9.31
C ALA A 426 -1.32 58.97 -8.35
N GLY A 427 -1.45 58.61 -7.06
CA GLY A 427 -2.28 59.38 -6.12
C GLY A 427 -3.79 59.16 -6.25
N ALA A 428 -4.26 58.07 -6.87
CA ALA A 428 -5.66 57.95 -7.28
C ALA A 428 -6.53 57.11 -6.33
N THR A 429 -7.54 57.73 -5.71
CA THR A 429 -8.61 57.04 -4.96
C THR A 429 -9.33 56.00 -5.80
N GLU A 430 -10.09 55.07 -5.19
CA GLU A 430 -10.80 53.98 -5.88
C GLU A 430 -11.48 54.45 -7.19
N ALA A 431 -12.34 55.47 -7.10
CA ALA A 431 -13.05 56.11 -8.23
C ALA A 431 -12.31 57.32 -8.86
N GLY A 432 -11.05 57.56 -8.47
CA GLY A 432 -10.23 58.67 -8.95
C GLY A 432 -9.84 58.56 -10.43
N ASN A 433 -9.75 59.71 -11.10
CA ASN A 433 -9.29 59.79 -12.49
C ASN A 433 -7.77 59.49 -12.59
N PRO A 434 -7.29 58.96 -13.73
CA PRO A 434 -5.85 58.88 -13.99
C PRO A 434 -5.24 60.27 -14.17
N LEU A 435 -3.98 60.40 -13.74
CA LEU A 435 -3.22 61.65 -13.85
C LEU A 435 -2.77 61.89 -15.30
N MET A 436 -2.49 60.82 -16.05
CA MET A 436 -2.10 60.89 -17.46
C MET A 436 -2.88 59.86 -18.29
N THR A 437 -3.25 60.26 -19.51
CA THR A 437 -3.94 59.40 -20.48
C THR A 437 -3.27 59.44 -21.85
N LEU A 438 -3.31 58.33 -22.58
CA LEU A 438 -2.98 58.24 -24.00
C LEU A 438 -4.14 57.56 -24.73
N ASN A 439 -4.82 58.30 -25.61
CA ASN A 439 -5.93 57.73 -26.39
C ASN A 439 -5.48 57.15 -27.74
N LYS A 440 -6.34 56.34 -28.37
CA LYS A 440 -6.07 55.70 -29.68
C LYS A 440 -5.78 56.68 -30.83
N ASN A 441 -6.11 57.96 -30.67
CA ASN A 441 -5.84 59.01 -31.66
C ASN A 441 -4.47 59.68 -31.43
N GLY A 442 -3.61 59.09 -30.59
CA GLY A 442 -2.26 59.58 -30.30
C GLY A 442 -2.21 60.81 -29.39
N ARG A 443 -3.31 61.16 -28.71
CA ARG A 443 -3.37 62.34 -27.84
C ARG A 443 -3.00 61.99 -26.40
N VAL A 444 -2.06 62.77 -25.85
CA VAL A 444 -1.63 62.72 -24.46
C VAL A 444 -2.39 63.78 -23.65
N GLY A 445 -3.12 63.33 -22.63
CA GLY A 445 -3.69 64.19 -21.59
C GLY A 445 -2.86 64.11 -20.32
N ILE A 446 -2.52 65.25 -19.71
CA ILE A 446 -1.94 65.33 -18.36
C ILE A 446 -2.86 66.24 -17.54
N GLY A 447 -3.39 65.75 -16.42
CA GLY A 447 -4.47 66.42 -15.68
C GLY A 447 -5.82 66.42 -16.41
N THR A 448 -5.97 65.63 -17.48
CA THR A 448 -7.22 65.47 -18.24
C THR A 448 -7.36 64.06 -18.80
N THR A 449 -8.59 63.55 -18.77
CA THR A 449 -8.99 62.25 -19.36
C THR A 449 -9.52 62.38 -20.79
N ALA A 450 -9.79 63.60 -21.25
CA ALA A 450 -10.36 63.91 -22.56
C ALA A 450 -9.53 64.98 -23.29
N PRO A 451 -8.31 64.65 -23.76
CA PRO A 451 -7.44 65.59 -24.44
C PRO A 451 -8.01 66.03 -25.81
N THR A 452 -8.15 67.35 -26.00
CA THR A 452 -8.66 67.93 -27.25
C THR A 452 -7.55 68.14 -28.29
N ASN A 453 -6.31 68.34 -27.84
CA ASN A 453 -5.10 68.48 -28.65
C ASN A 453 -4.19 67.24 -28.54
N VAL A 454 -3.13 67.17 -29.35
CA VAL A 454 -2.13 66.08 -29.29
C VAL A 454 -1.41 66.03 -27.93
N LEU A 455 -1.16 67.20 -27.35
CA LEU A 455 -0.74 67.36 -25.95
C LEU A 455 -1.70 68.35 -25.28
N ASP A 456 -2.42 67.90 -24.27
CA ASP A 456 -3.36 68.70 -23.48
C ASP A 456 -2.95 68.59 -22.01
N VAL A 457 -2.23 69.62 -21.52
CA VAL A 457 -1.74 69.70 -20.14
C VAL A 457 -2.61 70.68 -19.38
N ARG A 458 -3.34 70.17 -18.38
CA ARG A 458 -4.20 70.97 -17.51
C ARG A 458 -3.68 70.92 -16.08
N SER A 459 -3.70 72.07 -15.43
CA SER A 459 -3.36 72.22 -14.01
C SER A 459 -4.46 73.03 -13.33
N THR A 460 -4.70 72.75 -12.05
CA THR A 460 -5.54 73.60 -11.18
C THR A 460 -4.80 74.87 -10.74
N THR A 461 -3.50 74.97 -10.99
CA THR A 461 -2.64 76.11 -10.71
C THR A 461 -2.05 76.71 -11.99
N ASN A 462 -1.76 78.01 -11.97
CA ASN A 462 -1.08 78.68 -13.08
C ASN A 462 0.34 78.13 -13.28
N GLY A 463 0.78 77.99 -14.54
CA GLY A 463 2.10 77.48 -14.89
C GLY A 463 2.15 75.97 -15.16
N ALA A 464 1.14 75.43 -15.86
CA ALA A 464 1.02 74.00 -16.17
C ALA A 464 2.20 73.38 -16.95
N VAL A 465 3.01 74.20 -17.65
CA VAL A 465 4.15 73.76 -18.45
C VAL A 465 5.39 74.59 -18.09
N LYS A 466 6.52 73.89 -17.86
CA LYS A 466 7.85 74.49 -17.65
C LYS A 466 8.83 73.90 -18.65
N ILE A 467 9.45 74.75 -19.48
CA ILE A 467 10.46 74.36 -20.47
C ILE A 467 11.79 74.97 -20.04
N VAL A 468 12.81 74.12 -19.90
CA VAL A 468 14.17 74.48 -19.48
C VAL A 468 15.14 73.90 -20.52
N ASP A 469 15.84 74.77 -21.23
CA ASP A 469 16.82 74.44 -22.28
C ASP A 469 18.23 74.97 -21.97
N GLY A 470 18.41 75.61 -20.80
CA GLY A 470 19.64 76.31 -20.41
C GLY A 470 19.67 77.78 -20.80
N THR A 471 18.77 78.24 -21.67
CA THR A 471 18.66 79.63 -22.12
C THR A 471 17.52 80.41 -21.45
N GLN A 472 16.59 79.75 -20.76
CA GLN A 472 15.47 80.40 -20.04
C GLN A 472 15.94 81.50 -19.06
N GLY A 473 15.13 82.55 -18.91
CA GLY A 473 15.45 83.67 -18.01
C GLY A 473 14.34 84.72 -17.92
N ALA A 474 14.45 85.64 -16.96
CA ALA A 474 13.48 86.72 -16.77
C ALA A 474 13.35 87.58 -18.04
N ASN A 475 12.10 87.92 -18.40
CA ASN A 475 11.75 88.71 -19.59
C ASN A 475 12.22 88.11 -20.94
N LYS A 476 12.46 86.79 -20.99
CA LYS A 476 12.61 86.06 -22.25
C LYS A 476 11.29 85.45 -22.71
N ILE A 477 11.16 85.30 -24.01
CA ILE A 477 10.08 84.58 -24.68
C ILE A 477 10.65 83.34 -25.37
N LEU A 478 9.82 82.29 -25.51
CA LEU A 478 10.18 81.10 -26.27
C LEU A 478 9.96 81.41 -27.76
N THR A 479 11.04 81.48 -28.52
CA THR A 479 11.01 81.64 -29.99
C THR A 479 11.34 80.31 -30.66
N SER A 480 11.03 80.17 -31.95
CA SER A 480 11.38 79.01 -32.77
C SER A 480 12.37 79.41 -33.85
N ASP A 481 13.30 78.53 -34.18
CA ASP A 481 14.05 78.60 -35.44
C ASP A 481 13.18 78.09 -36.63
N ALA A 482 13.78 78.07 -37.83
CA ALA A 482 13.13 77.59 -39.05
C ALA A 482 12.83 76.07 -39.08
N ASN A 483 13.40 75.29 -38.15
CA ASN A 483 13.23 73.84 -38.04
C ASN A 483 12.21 73.45 -36.94
N GLY A 484 11.65 74.42 -36.21
CA GLY A 484 10.77 74.17 -35.06
C GLY A 484 11.50 74.02 -33.72
N VAL A 485 12.82 74.25 -33.67
CA VAL A 485 13.60 74.17 -32.42
C VAL A 485 13.32 75.41 -31.58
N ALA A 486 12.70 75.18 -30.43
CA ALA A 486 12.33 76.24 -29.50
C ALA A 486 13.51 76.63 -28.59
N THR A 487 13.74 77.93 -28.40
CA THR A 487 14.77 78.46 -27.47
C THR A 487 14.35 79.79 -26.84
N TRP A 488 14.85 80.12 -25.65
CA TRP A 488 14.46 81.34 -24.94
C TRP A 488 15.34 82.53 -25.30
N GLN A 489 14.74 83.52 -25.96
CA GLN A 489 15.40 84.74 -26.42
C GLN A 489 14.77 85.97 -25.78
N ARG A 490 15.51 87.08 -25.75
CA ARG A 490 14.90 88.40 -25.45
C ARG A 490 13.96 88.74 -26.60
N ALA A 491 12.82 89.37 -26.31
CA ALA A 491 11.98 89.92 -27.36
C ALA A 491 12.79 90.94 -28.17
N ALA A 492 12.84 90.75 -29.49
CA ALA A 492 13.46 91.67 -30.45
C ALA A 492 12.37 92.27 -31.33
N SER A 493 12.50 93.55 -31.68
CA SER A 493 11.63 94.17 -32.69
C SER A 493 12.14 93.81 -34.08
N ASN A 494 11.24 93.40 -34.98
CA ASN A 494 11.61 93.22 -36.38
C ASN A 494 11.84 94.62 -36.99
N VAL A 495 13.04 94.85 -37.51
CA VAL A 495 13.44 96.11 -38.14
C VAL A 495 13.87 95.85 -39.58
N THR A 496 13.40 96.67 -40.51
CA THR A 496 13.81 96.66 -41.91
C THR A 496 14.38 98.01 -42.29
N VAL A 497 15.51 98.04 -42.99
CA VAL A 497 16.15 99.28 -43.47
C VAL A 497 15.90 99.44 -44.96
N GLY A 498 15.59 100.67 -45.38
CA GLY A 498 15.39 101.04 -46.78
C GLY A 498 16.69 101.32 -47.52
N THR A 499 16.66 101.23 -48.85
CA THR A 499 17.76 101.61 -49.74
C THR A 499 17.58 103.06 -50.18
N LEU A 500 18.60 103.89 -50.00
CA LEU A 500 18.60 105.29 -50.46
C LEU A 500 19.10 105.37 -51.91
N GLY A 501 18.40 106.10 -52.76
CA GLY A 501 18.84 106.45 -54.11
C GLY A 501 19.66 107.73 -54.17
N SER A 502 19.79 108.34 -55.35
CA SER A 502 20.47 109.64 -55.52
C SER A 502 19.59 110.86 -55.23
N GLY A 503 18.28 110.67 -54.99
CA GLY A 503 17.34 111.72 -54.59
C GLY A 503 16.71 112.48 -55.76
N TYR A 504 15.55 113.08 -55.51
CA TYR A 504 14.85 113.92 -56.50
C TYR A 504 15.03 115.40 -56.19
N ASP A 505 15.39 116.17 -57.21
CA ASP A 505 15.41 117.64 -57.16
C ASP A 505 13.96 118.15 -57.27
N VAL A 506 13.37 118.55 -56.14
CA VAL A 506 12.00 119.09 -56.08
C VAL A 506 12.02 120.55 -56.51
N PRO A 507 11.43 120.94 -57.66
CA PRO A 507 11.44 122.34 -58.09
C PRO A 507 10.59 123.23 -57.18
N PHE A 508 10.97 124.50 -57.03
CA PHE A 508 10.17 125.53 -56.36
C PHE A 508 8.97 125.96 -57.24
N THR A 509 8.00 125.06 -57.39
CA THR A 509 6.73 125.30 -58.07
C THR A 509 5.64 124.39 -57.51
N LYS A 510 4.37 124.73 -57.77
CA LYS A 510 3.21 123.94 -57.34
C LYS A 510 2.98 122.77 -58.29
N PHE A 511 2.89 121.54 -57.76
CA PHE A 511 2.43 120.37 -58.49
C PHE A 511 1.70 119.39 -57.56
N SER A 512 0.63 118.75 -58.06
CA SER A 512 -0.26 117.87 -57.29
C SER A 512 0.34 116.50 -56.98
N ASP A 513 1.15 115.97 -57.88
CA ASP A 513 1.52 114.56 -57.88
C ASP A 513 2.76 114.30 -57.01
N PHE A 514 3.02 113.03 -56.69
CA PHE A 514 4.27 112.61 -56.06
C PHE A 514 5.28 112.10 -57.10
N ARG A 515 6.56 112.31 -56.84
CA ARG A 515 7.69 111.96 -57.72
C ARG A 515 8.66 111.03 -57.00
N TYR A 516 9.14 109.99 -57.68
CA TYR A 516 10.06 109.00 -57.11
C TYR A 516 11.45 109.58 -56.80
N THR A 517 11.96 109.35 -55.58
CA THR A 517 13.31 109.82 -55.18
C THR A 517 14.44 108.87 -55.56
N GLY A 518 14.13 107.67 -56.04
CA GLY A 518 15.10 106.59 -56.19
C GLY A 518 15.28 105.71 -54.95
N SER A 519 14.57 106.01 -53.86
CA SER A 519 14.75 105.34 -52.55
C SER A 519 13.59 104.40 -52.25
N THR A 520 13.86 103.27 -51.61
CA THR A 520 12.88 102.20 -51.41
C THR A 520 12.96 101.60 -50.01
N ILE A 521 11.93 100.85 -49.62
CA ILE A 521 11.96 99.90 -48.51
C ILE A 521 11.14 98.66 -48.87
N THR A 522 11.68 97.47 -48.64
CA THR A 522 10.96 96.21 -48.83
C THR A 522 10.45 95.72 -47.49
N LEU A 523 9.13 95.52 -47.36
CA LEU A 523 8.51 95.15 -46.10
C LEU A 523 7.83 93.77 -46.23
N PRO A 524 8.12 92.81 -45.33
CA PRO A 524 7.35 91.57 -45.20
C PRO A 524 5.87 91.82 -44.87
N PRO A 525 5.01 90.78 -44.98
CA PRO A 525 3.60 90.87 -44.60
C PRO A 525 3.39 91.40 -43.18
N GLY A 526 2.41 92.28 -42.99
CA GLY A 526 2.10 92.90 -41.69
C GLY A 526 2.17 94.42 -41.68
N LYS A 527 2.01 95.02 -40.48
CA LYS A 527 2.04 96.48 -40.29
C LYS A 527 3.43 96.93 -39.85
N TRP A 528 3.83 98.08 -40.37
CA TRP A 528 5.16 98.66 -40.21
C TRP A 528 5.05 100.16 -40.01
N MET A 529 5.68 100.67 -38.95
CA MET A 529 5.88 102.10 -38.79
C MET A 529 7.19 102.49 -39.48
N VAL A 530 7.10 103.12 -40.65
CA VAL A 530 8.26 103.57 -41.42
C VAL A 530 8.65 104.97 -40.96
N THR A 531 9.82 105.10 -40.34
CA THR A 531 10.43 106.37 -39.98
C THR A 531 11.30 106.86 -41.12
N ILE A 532 11.14 108.14 -41.47
CA ILE A 532 11.86 108.82 -42.54
C ILE A 532 12.57 110.03 -41.93
N SER A 533 13.89 110.12 -42.10
CA SER A 533 14.68 111.32 -41.86
C SER A 533 15.33 111.77 -43.16
N LEU A 534 15.32 113.07 -43.43
CA LEU A 534 15.86 113.68 -44.64
C LEU A 534 16.62 114.97 -44.33
N LEU A 535 17.87 115.06 -44.79
CA LEU A 535 18.50 116.32 -45.13
C LEU A 535 17.74 116.98 -46.28
N VAL A 536 17.32 118.22 -46.08
CA VAL A 536 16.65 119.04 -47.10
C VAL A 536 17.35 120.39 -47.18
N TYR A 537 17.77 120.77 -48.39
CA TYR A 537 18.50 122.02 -48.62
C TYR A 537 18.12 122.68 -49.94
N PRO A 538 18.08 124.02 -50.00
CA PRO A 538 17.73 124.74 -51.20
C PRO A 538 18.90 124.77 -52.20
N GLY A 539 18.56 124.69 -53.49
CA GLY A 539 19.39 125.14 -54.60
C GLY A 539 18.75 126.36 -55.27
N GLY A 540 19.55 127.18 -55.95
CA GLY A 540 19.09 128.44 -56.58
C GLY A 540 19.15 129.63 -55.63
N ASN A 541 18.27 130.61 -55.81
CA ASN A 541 18.12 131.78 -54.94
C ASN A 541 16.66 131.88 -54.46
N LEU A 542 16.46 132.21 -53.19
CA LEU A 542 15.16 132.41 -52.54
C LEU A 542 15.18 133.74 -51.78
N THR A 543 14.12 134.53 -51.90
CA THR A 543 13.88 135.76 -51.13
C THR A 543 13.31 135.44 -49.74
N VAL A 544 13.04 136.46 -48.92
CA VAL A 544 12.46 136.27 -47.57
C VAL A 544 11.04 135.70 -47.61
N ASP A 545 10.26 136.02 -48.65
CA ASP A 545 8.87 135.59 -48.80
C ASP A 545 8.72 134.24 -49.52
N ASP A 546 9.82 133.67 -50.02
CA ASP A 546 9.81 132.41 -50.76
C ASP A 546 9.77 131.19 -49.85
N TRP A 547 8.71 130.38 -49.99
CA TRP A 547 8.58 129.11 -49.27
C TRP A 547 7.96 128.01 -50.13
N ILE A 548 8.30 126.77 -49.80
CA ILE A 548 7.68 125.55 -50.33
C ILE A 548 7.36 124.59 -49.18
N PHE A 549 6.14 124.06 -49.19
CA PHE A 549 5.72 122.93 -48.37
C PHE A 549 5.68 121.68 -49.26
N VAL A 550 6.35 120.62 -48.83
CA VAL A 550 6.46 119.35 -49.55
C VAL A 550 5.89 118.23 -48.70
N ARG A 551 5.15 117.32 -49.34
CA ARG A 551 4.63 116.10 -48.74
C ARG A 551 5.39 114.90 -49.27
N SER A 552 5.42 113.82 -48.50
CA SER A 552 5.99 112.55 -48.93
C SER A 552 5.22 111.35 -48.39
N THR A 553 5.33 110.25 -49.11
CA THR A 553 4.67 108.98 -48.83
C THR A 553 5.42 107.86 -49.54
N PHE A 554 4.88 106.65 -49.47
CA PHE A 554 5.32 105.52 -50.27
C PHE A 554 4.31 105.16 -51.38
N SER A 555 4.84 104.61 -52.46
CA SER A 555 4.13 104.06 -53.62
C SER A 555 4.55 102.60 -53.83
N ASP A 556 3.63 101.70 -54.11
CA ASP A 556 3.94 100.32 -54.52
C ASP A 556 4.05 100.15 -56.04
N ALA A 557 3.74 101.19 -56.81
CA ALA A 557 3.91 101.20 -58.26
C ALA A 557 5.36 100.91 -58.66
N ASN A 558 5.56 100.29 -59.83
CA ASN A 558 6.88 99.91 -60.33
C ASN A 558 7.67 101.10 -60.89
N LEU A 559 8.05 102.03 -60.02
CA LEU A 559 8.82 103.22 -60.38
C LEU A 559 10.30 102.86 -60.48
N THR A 560 10.92 103.18 -61.61
CA THR A 560 12.31 102.81 -61.96
C THR A 560 13.18 104.02 -62.31
N THR A 561 12.59 105.19 -62.55
CA THR A 561 13.32 106.42 -62.90
C THR A 561 13.03 107.53 -61.89
N ILE A 562 14.08 108.22 -61.43
CA ILE A 562 13.94 109.35 -60.51
C ILE A 562 13.12 110.47 -61.18
N GLY A 563 12.19 111.06 -60.43
CA GLY A 563 11.25 112.05 -60.95
C GLY A 563 10.04 111.45 -61.69
N GLN A 564 9.94 110.13 -61.83
CA GLN A 564 8.73 109.47 -62.35
C GLN A 564 7.54 109.70 -61.40
N THR A 565 6.37 110.01 -61.97
CA THR A 565 5.13 110.20 -61.19
C THR A 565 4.70 108.89 -60.53
N GLY A 566 4.39 108.96 -59.24
CA GLY A 566 3.88 107.85 -58.44
C GLY A 566 2.61 108.25 -57.66
N VAL A 567 1.78 107.26 -57.37
CA VAL A 567 0.59 107.38 -56.52
C VAL A 567 0.89 106.86 -55.11
N GLN A 568 0.23 107.39 -54.09
CA GLN A 568 0.29 106.80 -52.74
C GLN A 568 -0.22 105.34 -52.79
N SER A 569 0.49 104.43 -52.13
CA SER A 569 0.06 103.04 -52.01
C SER A 569 -1.20 102.93 -51.16
N ASN A 570 -2.14 102.06 -51.54
CA ASN A 570 -3.32 101.74 -50.72
C ASN A 570 -2.94 101.07 -49.38
N ASP A 571 -1.72 100.53 -49.27
CA ASP A 571 -1.20 99.95 -48.03
C ASP A 571 -0.77 101.02 -47.01
N VAL A 572 -0.68 102.29 -47.41
CA VAL A 572 -0.35 103.41 -46.51
C VAL A 572 -1.60 103.80 -45.71
N VAL A 573 -1.59 103.57 -44.38
CA VAL A 573 -2.79 103.62 -43.53
C VAL A 573 -2.94 104.90 -42.71
N ARG A 574 -2.19 105.09 -41.60
CA ARG A 574 -2.14 106.32 -40.77
C ARG A 574 -0.92 106.30 -39.83
N PRO A 575 -0.12 107.38 -39.71
CA PRO A 575 -0.09 108.56 -40.58
C PRO A 575 0.24 108.18 -42.02
N THR A 576 -0.33 108.93 -42.98
CA THR A 576 -0.18 108.65 -44.42
C THR A 576 0.88 109.51 -45.10
N LEU A 577 1.24 110.64 -44.50
CA LEU A 577 2.10 111.64 -45.09
C LEU A 577 3.13 112.10 -44.06
N MET A 578 4.40 112.10 -44.44
CA MET A 578 5.41 112.94 -43.83
C MET A 578 5.43 114.26 -44.61
N SER A 579 5.74 115.39 -43.97
CA SER A 579 5.70 116.70 -44.63
C SER A 579 6.65 117.69 -43.96
N PHE A 580 7.17 118.62 -44.75
CA PHE A 580 8.12 119.63 -44.29
C PHE A 580 8.00 120.91 -45.12
N GLN A 581 8.43 122.02 -44.54
CA GLN A 581 8.54 123.31 -45.23
C GLN A 581 10.00 123.72 -45.34
N LEU A 582 10.36 124.32 -46.47
CA LEU A 582 11.61 125.03 -46.65
C LEU A 582 11.30 126.48 -47.04
N ALA A 583 11.95 127.43 -46.39
CA ALA A 583 11.76 128.86 -46.63
C ALA A 583 13.10 129.59 -46.79
N GLY A 584 13.07 130.67 -47.56
CA GLY A 584 14.17 131.59 -47.72
C GLY A 584 14.43 132.46 -46.48
N PRO A 585 15.23 133.53 -46.61
CA PRO A 585 16.08 133.79 -47.76
C PRO A 585 17.18 132.72 -47.90
N TYR A 586 17.64 132.53 -49.14
CA TYR A 586 18.78 131.68 -49.48
C TYR A 586 19.47 132.22 -50.73
N LYS A 587 20.80 132.27 -50.74
CA LYS A 587 21.59 132.64 -51.91
C LYS A 587 22.42 131.44 -52.35
N GLY A 588 22.44 131.15 -53.65
CA GLY A 588 23.17 130.01 -54.20
C GLY A 588 24.64 130.00 -53.76
N GLY A 589 25.08 128.85 -53.23
CA GLY A 589 26.41 128.67 -52.65
C GLY A 589 26.48 128.82 -51.13
N GLN A 590 25.36 129.11 -50.44
CA GLN A 590 25.28 129.03 -48.98
C GLN A 590 25.06 127.57 -48.50
N ASN A 591 25.59 127.24 -47.32
CA ASN A 591 25.39 125.94 -46.67
C ASN A 591 24.19 126.00 -45.69
N LYS A 592 22.97 126.20 -46.22
CA LYS A 592 21.73 126.32 -45.42
C LYS A 592 20.93 125.01 -45.43
N TYR A 593 21.35 124.05 -44.60
CA TYR A 593 20.69 122.75 -44.46
C TYR A 593 19.58 122.76 -43.40
N ASN A 594 18.60 121.87 -43.54
CA ASN A 594 17.60 121.54 -42.53
C ASN A 594 17.39 120.01 -42.51
N VAL A 595 16.85 119.46 -41.43
CA VAL A 595 16.49 118.04 -41.33
C VAL A 595 14.99 117.89 -41.09
N ALA A 596 14.33 117.14 -41.96
CA ALA A 596 12.92 116.79 -41.85
C ALA A 596 12.78 115.33 -41.41
N THR A 597 12.12 115.09 -40.29
CA THR A 597 11.82 113.73 -39.80
C THR A 597 10.32 113.56 -39.59
N GLY A 598 9.79 112.39 -39.96
CA GLY A 598 8.43 111.99 -39.69
C GLY A 598 8.24 110.49 -39.94
N SER A 599 7.01 110.00 -39.80
CA SER A 599 6.70 108.59 -40.05
C SER A 599 5.47 108.42 -40.92
N VAL A 600 5.40 107.26 -41.58
CA VAL A 600 4.27 106.78 -42.37
C VAL A 600 4.03 105.32 -41.99
N GLN A 601 2.79 104.95 -41.70
CA GLN A 601 2.46 103.55 -41.42
C GLN A 601 2.04 102.84 -42.70
N ILE A 602 2.66 101.69 -42.97
CA ILE A 602 2.35 100.80 -44.10
C ILE A 602 1.83 99.47 -43.55
N ASN A 603 0.80 98.92 -44.16
CA ASN A 603 0.25 97.60 -43.86
C ASN A 603 0.33 96.73 -45.12
N ASN A 604 1.40 95.95 -45.26
CA ASN A 604 1.53 95.00 -46.37
C ASN A 604 0.54 93.84 -46.13
N THR A 605 -0.63 93.90 -46.78
CA THR A 605 -1.66 92.85 -46.71
C THR A 605 -1.44 91.70 -47.68
N SER A 606 -0.37 91.73 -48.48
CA SER A 606 -0.02 90.61 -49.36
C SER A 606 0.69 89.50 -48.58
N GLY A 607 0.65 88.27 -49.10
CA GLY A 607 1.32 87.11 -48.49
C GLY A 607 2.83 87.03 -48.76
N ALA A 608 3.45 88.09 -49.27
CA ALA A 608 4.87 88.14 -49.65
C ALA A 608 5.49 89.51 -49.37
N ASP A 609 6.83 89.57 -49.42
CA ASP A 609 7.58 90.81 -49.29
C ASP A 609 7.24 91.78 -50.43
N LYS A 610 7.01 93.06 -50.10
CA LYS A 610 6.58 94.10 -51.05
C LYS A 610 7.49 95.32 -50.97
N THR A 611 8.00 95.78 -52.13
CA THR A 611 8.90 96.94 -52.23
C THR A 611 8.13 98.23 -52.46
N TYR A 612 8.23 99.12 -51.48
CA TYR A 612 7.64 100.44 -51.46
C TYR A 612 8.68 101.49 -51.88
N ARG A 613 8.30 102.37 -52.81
CA ARG A 613 9.11 103.46 -53.36
C ARG A 613 8.79 104.74 -52.62
N TYR A 614 9.79 105.42 -52.10
CA TYR A 614 9.62 106.73 -51.46
C TYR A 614 9.38 107.80 -52.52
N VAL A 615 8.28 108.55 -52.36
CA VAL A 615 7.82 109.54 -53.33
C VAL A 615 7.53 110.87 -52.62
N VAL A 616 7.90 111.99 -53.27
CA VAL A 616 7.82 113.35 -52.71
C VAL A 616 7.10 114.29 -53.69
N GLY A 617 6.30 115.22 -53.19
CA GLY A 617 5.50 116.11 -54.05
C GLY A 617 4.30 116.69 -53.34
N ALA A 618 3.17 116.79 -54.05
CA ALA A 618 1.93 117.43 -53.61
C ALA A 618 2.21 118.79 -52.92
N THR A 619 2.92 119.66 -53.65
CA THR A 619 3.59 120.85 -53.12
C THR A 619 2.65 122.04 -53.00
N GLU A 620 2.92 122.90 -52.02
CA GLU A 620 2.36 124.25 -51.92
C GLU A 620 3.53 125.25 -51.88
N VAL A 621 3.38 126.41 -52.52
CA VAL A 621 4.45 127.43 -52.63
C VAL A 621 3.90 128.84 -52.45
N SER A 622 4.76 129.77 -52.04
CA SER A 622 4.52 131.22 -52.16
C SER A 622 4.35 131.66 -53.62
N GLY A 623 5.11 131.05 -54.52
CA GLY A 623 5.16 131.36 -55.95
C GLY A 623 6.15 130.43 -56.67
N THR A 624 6.19 130.49 -58.00
CA THR A 624 7.20 129.73 -58.77
C THR A 624 8.50 130.50 -58.83
N VAL A 625 9.59 129.90 -58.32
CA VAL A 625 10.93 130.51 -58.32
C VAL A 625 11.82 129.81 -59.33
N THR A 626 12.01 130.43 -60.49
CA THR A 626 12.77 129.86 -61.62
C THR A 626 14.19 129.50 -61.23
N GLY A 627 14.56 128.23 -61.42
CA GLY A 627 15.90 127.71 -61.11
C GLY A 627 16.14 127.36 -59.63
N ALA A 628 15.16 127.58 -58.75
CA ALA A 628 15.23 127.13 -57.37
C ALA A 628 14.62 125.75 -57.17
N LYS A 629 15.13 125.00 -56.19
CA LYS A 629 14.76 123.62 -55.89
C LYS A 629 15.08 123.24 -54.44
N ILE A 630 14.48 122.17 -53.93
CA ILE A 630 15.05 121.39 -52.83
C ILE A 630 15.88 120.28 -53.48
N SER A 631 17.17 120.26 -53.21
CA SER A 631 18.11 119.39 -53.94
C SER A 631 18.13 117.98 -53.35
N GLN A 632 18.15 116.97 -54.23
CA GLN A 632 18.37 115.56 -53.89
C GLN A 632 17.53 115.01 -52.72
N VAL A 633 16.24 115.37 -52.65
CA VAL A 633 15.33 114.91 -51.59
C VAL A 633 15.23 113.38 -51.64
N GLY A 634 15.52 112.73 -50.51
CA GLY A 634 15.58 111.26 -50.41
C GLY A 634 16.92 110.63 -50.82
N GLY A 635 17.93 111.41 -51.20
CA GLY A 635 19.23 110.92 -51.66
C GLY A 635 20.08 110.19 -50.62
N SER A 636 21.33 109.87 -50.95
CA SER A 636 22.25 109.11 -50.10
C SER A 636 23.09 109.98 -49.15
N TRP A 637 22.48 110.98 -48.53
CA TRP A 637 23.12 111.80 -47.47
C TRP A 637 23.23 111.00 -46.17
N SER A 638 24.25 111.27 -45.35
CA SER A 638 24.51 110.54 -44.09
C SER A 638 23.41 110.74 -43.04
N GLU A 639 22.70 111.87 -43.11
CA GLU A 639 21.56 112.21 -42.27
C GLU A 639 20.24 111.59 -42.78
N ASN A 640 20.22 111.06 -44.00
CA ASN A 640 19.04 110.42 -44.56
C ASN A 640 18.90 109.00 -44.00
N ALA A 641 17.69 108.66 -43.56
CA ALA A 641 17.36 107.32 -43.11
C ALA A 641 15.92 106.99 -43.48
N ILE A 642 15.72 105.81 -44.04
CA ILE A 642 14.41 105.18 -44.14
C ILE A 642 14.54 103.83 -43.46
N TYR A 643 13.78 103.60 -42.39
CA TYR A 643 13.71 102.30 -41.72
C TYR A 643 12.33 102.08 -41.15
N ALA A 644 11.96 100.83 -40.94
CA ALA A 644 10.66 100.44 -40.44
C ALA A 644 10.79 99.49 -39.26
N ILE A 645 9.88 99.64 -38.29
CA ILE A 645 9.72 98.73 -37.17
C ILE A 645 8.35 98.06 -37.31
N ALA A 646 8.29 96.73 -37.16
CA ALA A 646 7.02 96.02 -37.15
C ALA A 646 6.16 96.47 -35.95
N VAL A 647 4.88 96.70 -36.20
CA VAL A 647 3.89 97.09 -35.18
C VAL A 647 2.68 96.15 -35.27
N ASN A 648 2.03 95.88 -34.13
CA ASN A 648 0.90 94.95 -34.07
C ASN A 648 -0.45 95.59 -34.44
#